data_AF-A0A662VPE1-F1
#
_entry.id   AF-A0A662VPE1-F1
#
_cell.length_a   1.000
_cell.length_b   1.000
_cell.length_c   1.000
_cell.angle_alpha   90.00
_cell.angle_beta   90.00
_cell.angle_gamma   90.00
#
_symmetry.space_group_name_H-M   'P 1'
#
loop_
_entity.id
_entity.type
_entity.pdbx_description
1 polymer ?
#
loop_
_entity_poly.entity_id
_entity_poly.type
_entity_poly.pdbx_seq_one_letter_code
_entity_poly.pdbx_strand_id
1 'polypeptide(L)'
;MFPPRESKTVEVPISKVEVEVHEMLDEFIAKKLYRARLKGDSREINSVRFLGIILRKRASSSLHALRASLENRLRRMSYDTQVDIEKIIKDLREAEEEFDEEEKEKKEQELLSKLILPDEFKEISAILKKISEVGEKDSKFETLLEWIERIKSSDPKAKIVVFTEYRDTLSYLSKKLSQKYRIATIDGSLTIEARKQKLEYFRDPNGAEIMICTDAAGEGIDMQFSNIEINYDLPWNPTKLEQRMGRVHRIGQEKKVYYYNFVIKGTLDGYILAKLLDKIENIRGALEDRIYDIIGTLVSEKDLNELFEELLRAPKERWEAEVKKLDDVVEKRKKILDKIDRLLAGYRLDRTKLEDLRKIGREAVDENEVKRFVEIFVNHRGGRVKRISEEIYEVILPRDIAYELDRSVVRGAFSRDLALKTTYPYLALGNKAVMTMIKDAMKERVAIFRHPYLKGFIFFLRISVIDGKGQERFGRFVGITEDGSVVDPKIVWDLEPDEAELPKPAAITEVVEKLEKKVSEIALSDVENTSRKLEEIKEKSKSIIFSFYSEEIAKLDETAKEYERKMAEAPHYSRLLKSTQSKINNLREELNAKLKEIDETYKFTPFYEMVGIAYVVPFEDYDAKRAVELAGMNAVMEYERNRATTEDERSKIKNVSYEFRGYDIESFDKVIEVKSFKTTGVIELTSNEWIVASRLGEYYWLYVVENALENPKITPIQNPVKVFGDVAERVPKVEYRYVVKNWKEVVGGGYERGN
;
A
#
# COMPACT_ATOMS: atom_id res chain seq x y z
N MET A 1 -6.79 3.92 3.88
CA MET A 1 -7.66 2.79 4.27
C MET A 1 -8.28 2.26 2.98
N PHE A 2 -8.15 0.96 2.68
CA PHE A 2 -8.82 0.37 1.52
C PHE A 2 -10.34 0.36 1.77
N PRO A 3 -11.18 0.60 0.76
CA PRO A 3 -12.62 0.57 0.94
C PRO A 3 -13.11 -0.87 1.15
N PRO A 4 -14.26 -1.07 1.82
CA PRO A 4 -14.81 -2.40 1.97
C PRO A 4 -15.11 -3.02 0.60
N ARG A 5 -15.03 -4.34 0.50
CA ARG A 5 -15.40 -5.08 -0.71
C ARG A 5 -16.26 -6.29 -0.38
N GLU A 6 -16.98 -6.77 -1.36
CA GLU A 6 -17.81 -7.97 -1.27
C GLU A 6 -17.60 -8.82 -2.52
N SER A 7 -17.20 -10.07 -2.33
CA SER A 7 -17.04 -11.04 -3.40
C SER A 7 -18.16 -12.06 -3.31
N LYS A 8 -18.77 -12.37 -4.45
CA LYS A 8 -19.87 -13.32 -4.54
C LYS A 8 -19.64 -14.29 -5.68
N THR A 9 -19.63 -15.58 -5.36
CA THR A 9 -19.68 -16.67 -6.35
C THR A 9 -21.11 -16.79 -6.89
N VAL A 10 -21.24 -16.75 -8.21
CA VAL A 10 -22.49 -16.91 -8.95
C VAL A 10 -22.43 -18.24 -9.68
N GLU A 11 -23.11 -19.25 -9.14
CA GLU A 11 -23.32 -20.51 -9.83
C GLU A 11 -24.33 -20.34 -10.95
N VAL A 12 -23.86 -20.45 -12.19
CA VAL A 12 -24.65 -20.32 -13.42
C VAL A 12 -25.32 -21.67 -13.72
N PRO A 13 -26.66 -21.79 -13.61
CA PRO A 13 -27.35 -22.97 -14.08
C PRO A 13 -27.27 -23.03 -15.61
N ILE A 14 -27.06 -24.23 -16.16
CA ILE A 14 -27.01 -24.45 -17.61
C ILE A 14 -28.13 -25.38 -18.05
N SER A 15 -28.54 -25.24 -19.31
CA SER A 15 -29.57 -26.05 -19.95
C SER A 15 -29.12 -27.49 -20.14
N LYS A 16 -30.08 -28.41 -20.37
CA LYS A 16 -29.77 -29.83 -20.65
C LYS A 16 -28.85 -30.00 -21.86
N VAL A 17 -29.05 -29.18 -22.90
CA VAL A 17 -28.23 -29.23 -24.12
C VAL A 17 -26.79 -28.81 -23.81
N GLU A 18 -26.60 -27.77 -23.00
CA GLU A 18 -25.26 -27.34 -22.57
C GLU A 18 -24.59 -28.38 -21.67
N VAL A 19 -25.33 -29.03 -20.77
CA VAL A 19 -24.81 -30.17 -19.98
C VAL A 19 -24.32 -31.29 -20.90
N GLU A 20 -25.10 -31.67 -21.91
CA GLU A 20 -24.71 -32.69 -22.89
C GLU A 20 -23.44 -32.28 -23.67
N VAL A 21 -23.25 -30.99 -24.00
CA VAL A 21 -21.99 -30.52 -24.62
C VAL A 21 -20.79 -30.76 -23.71
N HIS A 22 -20.92 -30.42 -22.42
CA HIS A 22 -19.84 -30.64 -21.45
C HIS A 22 -19.57 -32.14 -21.25
N GLU A 23 -20.60 -32.98 -21.15
CA GLU A 23 -20.46 -34.44 -21.04
C GLU A 23 -19.77 -35.04 -22.27
N MET A 24 -20.16 -34.64 -23.48
CA MET A 24 -19.52 -35.08 -24.72
C MET A 24 -18.03 -34.66 -24.79
N LEU A 25 -17.71 -33.45 -24.32
CA LEU A 25 -16.33 -32.98 -24.24
C LEU A 25 -15.51 -33.82 -23.25
N ASP A 26 -16.12 -34.16 -22.12
CA ASP A 26 -15.50 -34.97 -21.07
C ASP A 26 -15.22 -36.40 -21.56
N GLU A 27 -16.17 -37.01 -22.25
CA GLU A 27 -16.02 -38.32 -22.90
C GLU A 27 -14.91 -38.31 -23.95
N PHE A 28 -14.87 -37.27 -24.80
CA PHE A 28 -13.84 -37.09 -25.81
C PHE A 28 -12.43 -37.05 -25.18
N ILE A 29 -12.24 -36.24 -24.14
CA ILE A 29 -10.97 -36.12 -23.42
C ILE A 29 -10.61 -37.45 -22.74
N ALA A 30 -11.57 -38.10 -22.08
CA ALA A 30 -11.36 -39.36 -21.36
C ALA A 30 -10.92 -40.49 -22.30
N LYS A 31 -11.59 -40.64 -23.45
CA LYS A 31 -11.26 -41.62 -24.48
C LYS A 31 -9.85 -41.40 -25.03
N LYS A 32 -9.49 -40.14 -25.28
CA LYS A 32 -8.16 -39.78 -25.77
C LYS A 32 -7.06 -40.06 -24.75
N LEU A 33 -7.30 -39.72 -23.48
CA LEU A 33 -6.39 -40.05 -22.37
C LEU A 33 -6.22 -41.57 -22.22
N TYR A 34 -7.30 -42.33 -22.36
CA TYR A 34 -7.25 -43.80 -22.31
C TYR A 34 -6.37 -44.37 -23.43
N ARG A 35 -6.53 -43.91 -24.67
CA ARG A 35 -5.70 -44.32 -25.81
C ARG A 35 -4.21 -43.99 -25.59
N ALA A 36 -3.91 -42.78 -25.13
CA ALA A 36 -2.54 -42.37 -24.82
C ALA A 36 -1.92 -43.27 -23.72
N ARG A 37 -2.71 -43.65 -22.70
CA ARG A 37 -2.26 -44.56 -21.64
C ARG A 37 -1.97 -45.97 -22.14
N LEU A 38 -2.78 -46.50 -23.07
CA LEU A 38 -2.55 -47.83 -23.66
C LEU A 38 -1.21 -47.92 -24.39
N LYS A 39 -0.77 -46.82 -25.03
CA LYS A 39 0.54 -46.75 -25.69
C LYS A 39 1.70 -46.65 -24.70
N GLY A 40 1.45 -46.29 -23.45
CA GLY A 40 2.46 -46.21 -22.39
C GLY A 40 3.42 -45.02 -22.51
N ASP A 41 3.21 -44.10 -23.46
CA ASP A 41 4.04 -42.91 -23.63
C ASP A 41 3.59 -41.79 -22.68
N SER A 42 4.46 -41.45 -21.73
CA SER A 42 4.19 -40.38 -20.75
C SER A 42 4.10 -39.00 -21.40
N ARG A 43 4.77 -38.76 -22.53
CA ARG A 43 4.70 -37.50 -23.26
C ARG A 43 3.35 -37.30 -23.93
N GLU A 44 2.87 -38.33 -24.62
CA GLU A 44 1.55 -38.32 -25.26
C GLU A 44 0.44 -38.14 -24.21
N ILE A 45 0.55 -38.82 -23.06
CA ILE A 45 -0.38 -38.66 -21.94
C ILE A 45 -0.42 -37.20 -21.46
N ASN A 46 0.74 -36.57 -21.22
CA ASN A 46 0.79 -35.18 -20.76
C ASN A 46 0.25 -34.18 -21.79
N SER A 47 0.51 -34.43 -23.06
CA SER A 47 0.02 -33.59 -24.16
C SER A 47 -1.51 -33.61 -24.24
N VAL A 48 -2.10 -34.81 -24.14
CA VAL A 48 -3.56 -34.97 -24.12
C VAL A 48 -4.20 -34.36 -22.85
N ARG A 49 -3.51 -34.40 -21.70
CA ARG A 49 -3.98 -33.71 -20.49
C ARG A 49 -4.07 -32.20 -20.70
N PHE A 50 -3.02 -31.61 -21.24
CA PHE A 50 -2.97 -30.17 -21.46
C PHE A 50 -4.02 -29.69 -22.48
N LEU A 51 -4.25 -30.48 -23.54
CA LEU A 51 -5.39 -30.30 -24.44
C LEU A 51 -6.73 -30.26 -23.71
N GLY A 52 -6.95 -31.22 -22.80
CA GLY A 52 -8.16 -31.30 -22.00
C GLY A 52 -8.39 -30.06 -21.13
N ILE A 53 -7.32 -29.52 -20.53
CA ILE A 53 -7.38 -28.27 -19.75
C ILE A 53 -7.79 -27.09 -20.65
N ILE A 54 -7.15 -26.92 -21.81
CA ILE A 54 -7.46 -25.82 -22.73
C ILE A 54 -8.92 -25.88 -23.18
N LEU A 55 -9.38 -27.04 -23.65
CA LEU A 55 -10.77 -27.18 -24.12
C LEU A 55 -11.78 -26.91 -23.01
N ARG A 56 -11.49 -27.33 -21.77
CA ARG A 56 -12.32 -27.03 -20.60
C ARG A 56 -12.31 -25.56 -20.22
N LYS A 57 -11.14 -24.89 -20.17
CA LYS A 57 -11.04 -23.44 -19.93
C LYS A 57 -11.88 -22.68 -20.96
N ARG A 58 -11.80 -23.05 -22.24
CA ARG A 58 -12.59 -22.44 -23.31
C ARG A 58 -14.09 -22.70 -23.19
N ALA A 59 -14.49 -23.94 -22.88
CA ALA A 59 -15.90 -24.29 -22.63
C ALA A 59 -16.46 -23.56 -21.40
N SER A 60 -15.66 -23.46 -20.34
CA SER A 60 -15.99 -22.74 -19.12
C SER A 60 -16.13 -21.25 -19.37
N SER A 61 -15.30 -20.66 -20.25
CA SER A 61 -15.43 -19.27 -20.67
C SER A 61 -16.72 -19.02 -21.44
N SER A 62 -16.87 -19.62 -22.61
CA SER A 62 -18.11 -19.62 -23.39
C SER A 62 -18.14 -20.77 -24.39
N LEU A 63 -19.33 -21.31 -24.67
CA LEU A 63 -19.47 -22.28 -25.77
C LEU A 63 -19.11 -21.69 -27.13
N HIS A 64 -19.16 -20.35 -27.27
CA HIS A 64 -18.64 -19.66 -28.44
C HIS A 64 -17.12 -19.81 -28.57
N ALA A 65 -16.36 -19.62 -27.49
CA ALA A 65 -14.91 -19.80 -27.47
C ALA A 65 -14.49 -21.27 -27.72
N LEU A 66 -15.26 -22.24 -27.20
CA LEU A 66 -15.07 -23.66 -27.52
C LEU A 66 -15.32 -23.93 -29.00
N ARG A 67 -16.46 -23.45 -29.53
CA ARG A 67 -16.83 -23.60 -30.95
C ARG A 67 -15.78 -23.03 -31.87
N ALA A 68 -15.30 -21.81 -31.61
CA ALA A 68 -14.25 -21.16 -32.40
C ALA A 68 -12.99 -22.03 -32.50
N SER A 69 -12.54 -22.61 -31.38
CA SER A 69 -11.38 -23.52 -31.36
C SER A 69 -11.59 -24.79 -32.16
N LEU A 70 -12.77 -25.43 -32.02
CA LEU A 70 -13.07 -26.65 -32.75
C LEU A 70 -13.25 -26.39 -34.26
N GLU A 71 -13.90 -25.29 -34.65
CA GLU A 71 -14.04 -24.90 -36.07
C GLU A 71 -12.69 -24.53 -36.70
N ASN A 72 -11.83 -23.79 -36.00
CA ASN A 72 -10.49 -23.46 -36.48
C ASN A 72 -9.65 -24.72 -36.70
N ARG A 73 -9.79 -25.73 -35.81
CA ARG A 73 -9.17 -27.04 -35.99
C ARG A 73 -9.65 -27.73 -37.27
N LEU A 74 -10.95 -27.68 -37.59
CA LEU A 74 -11.50 -28.25 -38.83
C LEU A 74 -10.94 -27.53 -40.07
N ARG A 75 -10.76 -26.21 -40.03
CA ARG A 75 -10.32 -25.40 -41.18
C ARG A 75 -8.84 -25.57 -41.54
N ARG A 76 -7.94 -25.77 -40.56
CA ARG A 76 -6.46 -25.78 -40.76
C ARG A 76 -5.92 -27.15 -41.23
N MET A 77 -6.64 -27.82 -42.13
CA MET A 77 -6.44 -29.24 -42.47
C MET A 77 -5.32 -29.53 -43.49
N SER A 78 -4.29 -28.71 -43.54
CA SER A 78 -3.12 -28.92 -44.40
C SER A 78 -1.95 -28.24 -43.74
N TYR A 79 -1.00 -29.00 -43.23
CA TYR A 79 0.44 -28.73 -43.15
C TYR A 79 1.04 -29.76 -42.19
N ASP A 80 1.71 -30.74 -42.77
CA ASP A 80 2.56 -31.64 -42.03
C ASP A 80 3.89 -30.93 -41.81
N THR A 81 4.23 -30.72 -40.55
CA THR A 81 5.53 -30.18 -40.14
C THR A 81 5.87 -30.86 -38.84
N GLN A 82 7.08 -31.38 -38.72
CA GLN A 82 7.60 -31.89 -37.46
C GLN A 82 7.66 -30.71 -36.48
N VAL A 83 6.77 -30.69 -35.50
CA VAL A 83 6.78 -29.69 -34.43
C VAL A 83 6.89 -30.40 -33.10
N ASP A 84 7.73 -29.87 -32.23
CA ASP A 84 7.93 -30.37 -30.89
C ASP A 84 6.77 -29.94 -29.97
N ILE A 85 5.97 -30.91 -29.52
CA ILE A 85 4.81 -30.68 -28.64
C ILE A 85 5.25 -30.24 -27.25
N GLU A 86 6.37 -30.74 -26.72
CA GLU A 86 6.88 -30.31 -25.41
C GLU A 86 7.30 -28.84 -25.47
N LYS A 87 7.91 -28.42 -26.59
CA LYS A 87 8.21 -27.02 -26.84
C LYS A 87 6.94 -26.16 -26.89
N ILE A 88 5.90 -26.57 -27.62
CA ILE A 88 4.64 -25.80 -27.68
C ILE A 88 4.02 -25.63 -26.29
N ILE A 89 4.01 -26.69 -25.47
CA ILE A 89 3.45 -26.62 -24.10
C ILE A 89 4.29 -25.70 -23.21
N LYS A 90 5.62 -25.73 -23.36
CA LYS A 90 6.52 -24.83 -22.64
C LYS A 90 6.27 -23.37 -23.05
N ASP A 91 6.30 -23.09 -24.35
CA ASP A 91 6.04 -21.76 -24.90
C ASP A 91 4.65 -21.24 -24.47
N LEU A 92 3.63 -22.11 -24.38
CA LEU A 92 2.30 -21.76 -23.88
C LEU A 92 2.30 -21.30 -22.43
N ARG A 93 3.08 -21.96 -21.57
CA ARG A 93 3.20 -21.58 -20.16
C ARG A 93 3.94 -20.27 -20.01
N GLU A 94 5.02 -20.09 -20.76
CA GLU A 94 5.79 -18.84 -20.78
C GLU A 94 4.91 -17.67 -21.27
N ALA A 95 4.16 -17.85 -22.36
CA ALA A 95 3.20 -16.85 -22.85
C ALA A 95 2.07 -16.55 -21.84
N GLU A 96 1.61 -17.56 -21.09
CA GLU A 96 0.62 -17.39 -20.02
C GLU A 96 1.18 -16.60 -18.82
N GLU A 97 2.48 -16.72 -18.52
CA GLU A 97 3.20 -15.96 -17.48
C GLU A 97 3.57 -14.54 -17.92
N GLU A 98 3.98 -14.35 -19.18
CA GLU A 98 4.34 -13.05 -19.78
C GLU A 98 3.13 -12.24 -20.26
N PHE A 99 1.92 -12.80 -20.16
CA PHE A 99 0.67 -12.18 -20.62
C PHE A 99 0.67 -11.84 -22.12
N ASP A 100 1.32 -12.63 -22.98
CA ASP A 100 1.18 -12.49 -24.44
C ASP A 100 -0.04 -13.27 -24.95
N GLU A 101 -1.16 -12.56 -25.10
CA GLU A 101 -2.43 -13.13 -25.59
C GLU A 101 -2.33 -13.67 -27.02
N GLU A 102 -1.61 -12.99 -27.91
CA GLU A 102 -1.55 -13.37 -29.33
C GLU A 102 -0.66 -14.62 -29.52
N GLU A 103 0.47 -14.68 -28.81
CA GLU A 103 1.31 -15.88 -28.78
C GLU A 103 0.57 -17.05 -28.14
N LYS A 104 -0.12 -16.84 -27.00
CA LYS A 104 -0.92 -17.89 -26.34
C LYS A 104 -1.98 -18.46 -27.30
N GLU A 105 -2.79 -17.62 -27.94
CA GLU A 105 -3.82 -18.07 -28.89
C GLU A 105 -3.20 -18.86 -30.06
N LYS A 106 -2.09 -18.38 -30.62
CA LYS A 106 -1.40 -19.05 -31.73
C LYS A 106 -0.94 -20.45 -31.33
N LYS A 107 -0.32 -20.60 -30.16
CA LYS A 107 0.20 -21.87 -29.66
C LYS A 107 -0.91 -22.83 -29.22
N GLU A 108 -2.00 -22.32 -28.64
CA GLU A 108 -3.18 -23.14 -28.32
C GLU A 108 -3.73 -23.78 -29.60
N GLN A 109 -3.85 -23.00 -30.68
CA GLN A 109 -4.32 -23.50 -31.98
C GLN A 109 -3.33 -24.48 -32.62
N GLU A 110 -2.02 -24.24 -32.48
CA GLU A 110 -0.98 -25.16 -32.95
C GLU A 110 -1.09 -26.52 -32.23
N LEU A 111 -1.25 -26.50 -30.90
CA LEU A 111 -1.43 -27.72 -30.11
C LEU A 111 -2.70 -28.48 -30.48
N LEU A 112 -3.83 -27.77 -30.60
CA LEU A 112 -5.11 -28.34 -31.05
C LEU A 112 -4.95 -29.04 -32.41
N SER A 113 -4.24 -28.39 -33.36
CA SER A 113 -4.01 -28.91 -34.70
C SER A 113 -3.25 -30.24 -34.71
N LYS A 114 -2.33 -30.44 -33.77
CA LYS A 114 -1.49 -31.65 -33.67
C LYS A 114 -2.17 -32.77 -32.90
N LEU A 115 -2.86 -32.44 -31.81
CA LEU A 115 -3.39 -33.46 -30.91
C LEU A 115 -4.75 -33.97 -31.35
N ILE A 116 -5.61 -33.14 -31.92
CA ILE A 116 -6.88 -33.61 -32.48
C ILE A 116 -6.59 -34.27 -33.84
N LEU A 117 -6.85 -35.56 -33.97
CA LEU A 117 -6.53 -36.33 -35.18
C LEU A 117 -7.69 -36.39 -36.18
N PRO A 118 -7.43 -36.63 -37.47
CA PRO A 118 -8.49 -36.70 -38.48
C PRO A 118 -9.57 -37.75 -38.23
N ASP A 119 -9.24 -38.89 -37.63
CA ASP A 119 -10.21 -39.93 -37.28
C ASP A 119 -11.18 -39.51 -36.15
N GLU A 120 -10.85 -38.45 -35.43
CA GLU A 120 -11.65 -37.88 -34.33
C GLU A 120 -12.65 -36.81 -34.82
N PHE A 121 -12.68 -36.50 -36.13
CA PHE A 121 -13.57 -35.48 -36.70
C PHE A 121 -15.05 -35.76 -36.47
N LYS A 122 -15.47 -37.03 -36.44
CA LYS A 122 -16.87 -37.38 -36.19
C LYS A 122 -17.32 -36.94 -34.79
N GLU A 123 -16.46 -37.11 -33.80
CA GLU A 123 -16.74 -36.75 -32.40
C GLU A 123 -16.80 -35.22 -32.25
N ILE A 124 -15.84 -34.50 -32.85
CA ILE A 124 -15.82 -33.03 -32.83
C ILE A 124 -17.01 -32.43 -33.59
N SER A 125 -17.36 -33.02 -34.74
CA SER A 125 -18.53 -32.57 -35.50
C SER A 125 -19.83 -32.79 -34.71
N ALA A 126 -19.91 -33.86 -33.92
CA ALA A 126 -21.04 -34.09 -33.02
C ALA A 126 -21.09 -33.04 -31.91
N ILE A 127 -19.96 -32.70 -31.28
CA ILE A 127 -19.88 -31.62 -30.27
C ILE A 127 -20.31 -30.28 -30.89
N LEU A 128 -19.80 -29.94 -32.08
CA LEU A 128 -20.15 -28.71 -32.79
C LEU A 128 -21.62 -28.63 -33.18
N LYS A 129 -22.19 -29.75 -33.63
CA LYS A 129 -23.64 -29.86 -33.89
C LYS A 129 -24.41 -29.61 -32.60
N LYS A 130 -23.97 -30.19 -31.49
CA LYS A 130 -24.63 -30.02 -30.19
C LYS A 130 -24.55 -28.59 -29.68
N ILE A 131 -23.41 -27.93 -29.81
CA ILE A 131 -23.27 -26.49 -29.51
C ILE A 131 -24.23 -25.66 -30.37
N SER A 132 -24.45 -26.06 -31.63
CA SER A 132 -25.39 -25.36 -32.51
C SER A 132 -26.86 -25.53 -32.09
N GLU A 133 -27.21 -26.62 -31.39
CA GLU A 133 -28.54 -26.86 -30.83
C GLU A 133 -28.88 -25.94 -29.64
N VAL A 134 -27.86 -25.37 -28.96
CA VAL A 134 -28.06 -24.37 -27.90
C VAL A 134 -28.75 -23.11 -28.46
N GLY A 135 -28.51 -22.79 -29.73
CA GLY A 135 -29.13 -21.66 -30.40
C GLY A 135 -28.69 -20.30 -29.83
N GLU A 136 -29.63 -19.36 -29.70
CA GLU A 136 -29.33 -18.01 -29.19
C GLU A 136 -29.38 -17.90 -27.65
N LYS A 137 -29.98 -18.90 -26.98
CA LYS A 137 -30.18 -18.95 -25.53
C LYS A 137 -28.98 -19.62 -24.85
N ASP A 138 -28.00 -18.78 -24.52
CA ASP A 138 -26.81 -19.13 -23.76
C ASP A 138 -27.05 -18.79 -22.29
N SER A 139 -27.08 -19.81 -21.42
CA SER A 139 -27.49 -19.63 -20.01
C SER A 139 -26.54 -18.71 -19.25
N LYS A 140 -25.26 -18.69 -19.62
CA LYS A 140 -24.24 -17.85 -18.97
C LYS A 140 -24.35 -16.40 -19.39
N PHE A 141 -24.64 -16.16 -20.67
CA PHE A 141 -24.97 -14.82 -21.15
C PHE A 141 -26.29 -14.30 -20.55
N GLU A 142 -27.32 -15.13 -20.46
CA GLU A 142 -28.60 -14.76 -19.82
C GLU A 142 -28.38 -14.38 -18.36
N THR A 143 -27.61 -15.17 -17.61
CA THR A 143 -27.23 -14.85 -16.24
C THR A 143 -26.45 -13.52 -16.16
N LEU A 144 -25.52 -13.26 -17.08
CA LEU A 144 -24.78 -11.99 -17.12
C LEU A 144 -25.74 -10.81 -17.31
N LEU A 145 -26.69 -10.94 -18.24
CA LEU A 145 -27.68 -9.91 -18.52
C LEU A 145 -28.56 -9.64 -17.30
N GLU A 146 -29.05 -10.67 -16.62
CA GLU A 146 -29.84 -10.55 -15.38
C GLU A 146 -29.07 -9.80 -14.29
N TRP A 147 -27.79 -10.12 -14.09
CA TRP A 147 -26.94 -9.45 -13.11
C TRP A 147 -26.70 -7.98 -13.47
N ILE A 148 -26.39 -7.69 -14.74
CA ILE A 148 -26.24 -6.30 -15.22
C ILE A 148 -27.53 -5.52 -14.99
N GLU A 149 -28.70 -6.09 -15.32
CA GLU A 149 -30.00 -5.44 -15.12
C GLU A 149 -30.29 -5.18 -13.64
N ARG A 150 -29.98 -6.12 -12.76
CA ARG A 150 -30.12 -5.96 -11.31
C ARG A 150 -29.23 -4.84 -10.77
N ILE A 151 -27.98 -4.78 -11.21
CA ILE A 151 -27.03 -3.72 -10.83
C ILE A 151 -27.53 -2.37 -11.33
N LYS A 152 -27.90 -2.27 -12.62
CA LYS A 152 -28.39 -1.05 -13.27
C LYS A 152 -29.72 -0.56 -12.73
N SER A 153 -30.59 -1.48 -12.26
CA SER A 153 -31.83 -1.10 -11.58
C SER A 153 -31.57 -0.48 -10.21
N SER A 154 -30.49 -0.90 -9.53
CA SER A 154 -30.10 -0.37 -8.22
C SER A 154 -29.32 0.95 -8.35
N ASP A 155 -28.44 1.06 -9.35
CA ASP A 155 -27.72 2.28 -9.72
C ASP A 155 -27.64 2.40 -11.25
N PRO A 156 -28.52 3.21 -11.87
CA PRO A 156 -28.52 3.42 -13.32
C PRO A 156 -27.18 3.93 -13.88
N LYS A 157 -26.42 4.66 -13.06
CA LYS A 157 -25.12 5.24 -13.43
C LYS A 157 -23.94 4.31 -13.14
N ALA A 158 -24.19 3.11 -12.62
CA ALA A 158 -23.13 2.14 -12.36
C ALA A 158 -22.31 1.85 -13.62
N LYS A 159 -20.99 1.92 -13.46
CA LYS A 159 -20.01 1.47 -14.43
C LYS A 159 -19.66 0.03 -14.08
N ILE A 160 -19.71 -0.89 -15.04
CA ILE A 160 -19.49 -2.32 -14.81
C ILE A 160 -18.28 -2.76 -15.64
N VAL A 161 -17.32 -3.40 -14.99
CA VAL A 161 -16.19 -4.04 -15.67
C VAL A 161 -16.49 -5.53 -15.79
N VAL A 162 -16.35 -6.09 -16.98
CA VAL A 162 -16.53 -7.52 -17.25
C VAL A 162 -15.21 -8.09 -17.74
N PHE A 163 -14.64 -9.04 -17.01
CA PHE A 163 -13.41 -9.72 -17.40
C PHE A 163 -13.66 -11.09 -18.03
N THR A 164 -12.85 -11.43 -19.03
CA THR A 164 -12.81 -12.75 -19.68
C THR A 164 -11.38 -13.08 -20.15
N GLU A 165 -10.95 -14.33 -20.08
CA GLU A 165 -9.62 -14.75 -20.57
C GLU A 165 -9.48 -14.71 -22.09
N TYR A 166 -10.59 -14.79 -22.84
CA TYR A 166 -10.56 -15.09 -24.28
C TYR A 166 -11.17 -13.98 -25.14
N ARG A 167 -10.47 -13.58 -26.21
CA ARG A 167 -10.93 -12.56 -27.17
C ARG A 167 -12.19 -12.96 -27.92
N ASP A 168 -12.35 -14.25 -28.21
CA ASP A 168 -13.57 -14.80 -28.81
C ASP A 168 -14.80 -14.56 -27.91
N THR A 169 -14.65 -14.77 -26.59
CA THR A 169 -15.69 -14.49 -25.60
C THR A 169 -15.95 -12.99 -25.50
N LEU A 170 -14.91 -12.16 -25.44
CA LEU A 170 -15.06 -10.69 -25.43
C LEU A 170 -15.85 -10.19 -26.64
N SER A 171 -15.50 -10.67 -27.84
CA SER A 171 -16.15 -10.28 -29.10
C SER A 171 -17.62 -10.70 -29.12
N TYR A 172 -17.92 -11.92 -28.65
CA TYR A 172 -19.27 -12.44 -28.50
C TYR A 172 -20.11 -11.59 -27.52
N LEU A 173 -19.58 -11.32 -26.33
CA LEU A 173 -20.25 -10.51 -25.32
C LEU A 173 -20.49 -9.07 -25.79
N SER A 174 -19.49 -8.46 -26.41
CA SER A 174 -19.59 -7.10 -26.97
C SER A 174 -20.70 -7.01 -28.01
N LYS A 175 -20.76 -7.97 -28.95
CA LYS A 175 -21.80 -8.02 -29.98
C LYS A 175 -23.21 -8.15 -29.38
N LYS A 176 -23.41 -8.99 -28.36
CA LYS A 176 -24.73 -9.16 -27.75
C LYS A 176 -25.12 -8.01 -26.83
N LEU A 177 -24.21 -7.53 -25.97
CA LEU A 177 -24.51 -6.45 -25.02
C LEU A 177 -24.67 -5.08 -25.69
N SER A 178 -23.99 -4.84 -26.82
CA SER A 178 -24.13 -3.58 -27.58
C SER A 178 -25.53 -3.34 -28.14
N GLN A 179 -26.39 -4.35 -28.16
CA GLN A 179 -27.81 -4.18 -28.53
C GLN A 179 -28.61 -3.38 -27.49
N LYS A 180 -28.15 -3.34 -26.23
CA LYS A 180 -28.86 -2.70 -25.11
C LYS A 180 -28.03 -1.66 -24.35
N TYR A 181 -26.71 -1.77 -24.36
CA TYR A 181 -25.82 -0.93 -23.58
C TYR A 181 -24.70 -0.34 -24.43
N ARG A 182 -24.15 0.81 -24.00
CA ARG A 182 -22.92 1.37 -24.58
C ARG A 182 -21.72 0.60 -24.06
N ILE A 183 -20.94 -0.01 -24.95
CA ILE A 183 -19.83 -0.91 -24.62
C ILE A 183 -18.49 -0.28 -24.99
N ALA A 184 -17.49 -0.42 -24.10
CA ALA A 184 -16.08 -0.29 -24.42
C ALA A 184 -15.41 -1.67 -24.33
N THR A 185 -14.43 -1.94 -25.19
CA THR A 185 -13.67 -3.18 -25.18
C THR A 185 -12.19 -2.90 -25.15
N ILE A 186 -11.45 -3.70 -24.38
CA ILE A 186 -9.99 -3.64 -24.31
C ILE A 186 -9.45 -5.08 -24.44
N ASP A 187 -8.63 -5.31 -25.47
CA ASP A 187 -7.92 -6.57 -25.70
C ASP A 187 -6.46 -6.32 -26.09
N GLY A 188 -5.63 -7.38 -26.06
CA GLY A 188 -4.17 -7.27 -26.22
C GLY A 188 -3.71 -6.67 -27.55
N SER A 189 -4.57 -6.64 -28.57
CA SER A 189 -4.24 -6.09 -29.89
C SER A 189 -4.32 -4.56 -30.00
N LEU A 190 -4.86 -3.88 -28.97
CA LEU A 190 -4.99 -2.42 -28.99
C LEU A 190 -3.68 -1.72 -28.64
N THR A 191 -3.36 -0.67 -29.40
CA THR A 191 -2.26 0.25 -29.05
C THR A 191 -2.55 0.98 -27.73
N ILE A 192 -1.49 1.52 -27.11
CA ILE A 192 -1.58 2.27 -25.85
C ILE A 192 -2.55 3.45 -26.00
N GLU A 193 -2.53 4.17 -27.13
CA GLU A 193 -3.41 5.30 -27.41
C GLU A 193 -4.87 4.85 -27.54
N ALA A 194 -5.14 3.77 -28.29
CA ALA A 194 -6.48 3.24 -28.46
C ALA A 194 -7.06 2.76 -27.12
N ARG A 195 -6.24 2.09 -26.29
CA ARG A 195 -6.58 1.65 -24.93
C ARG A 195 -6.97 2.85 -24.05
N LYS A 196 -6.19 3.94 -24.09
CA LYS A 196 -6.48 5.17 -23.36
C LYS A 196 -7.80 5.81 -23.79
N GLN A 197 -8.06 5.89 -25.09
CA GLN A 197 -9.33 6.43 -25.62
C GLN A 197 -10.55 5.60 -25.17
N LYS A 198 -10.45 4.26 -25.18
CA LYS A 198 -11.52 3.38 -24.69
C LYS A 198 -11.77 3.56 -23.19
N LEU A 199 -10.70 3.72 -22.41
CA LEU A 199 -10.78 3.99 -20.97
C LEU A 199 -11.43 5.36 -20.68
N GLU A 200 -11.05 6.40 -21.41
CA GLU A 200 -11.65 7.74 -21.31
C GLU A 200 -13.14 7.70 -21.67
N TYR A 201 -13.50 6.99 -22.74
CA TYR A 201 -14.89 6.76 -23.12
C TYR A 201 -15.68 6.00 -22.03
N PHE A 202 -15.07 5.04 -21.34
CA PHE A 202 -15.73 4.38 -20.21
C PHE A 202 -15.83 5.28 -18.97
N ARG A 203 -14.84 6.13 -18.73
CA ARG A 203 -14.83 7.08 -17.59
C ARG A 203 -15.89 8.18 -17.75
N ASP A 204 -16.16 8.61 -18.98
CA ASP A 204 -17.19 9.62 -19.26
C ASP A 204 -18.58 9.16 -18.73
N PRO A 205 -19.26 9.94 -17.86
CA PRO A 205 -20.62 9.64 -17.42
C PRO A 205 -21.62 9.36 -18.56
N ASN A 206 -21.42 9.98 -19.73
CA ASN A 206 -22.23 9.80 -20.94
C ASN A 206 -21.62 8.84 -21.96
N GLY A 207 -20.49 8.21 -21.65
CA GLY A 207 -19.82 7.25 -22.52
C GLY A 207 -20.26 5.80 -22.26
N ALA A 208 -19.31 4.85 -22.33
CA ALA A 208 -19.60 3.42 -22.16
C ALA A 208 -20.09 3.11 -20.74
N GLU A 209 -21.10 2.26 -20.63
CA GLU A 209 -21.66 1.80 -19.35
C GLU A 209 -21.00 0.53 -18.84
N ILE A 210 -20.53 -0.29 -19.78
CA ILE A 210 -19.88 -1.56 -19.50
C ILE A 210 -18.55 -1.57 -20.27
N MET A 211 -17.48 -1.96 -19.58
CA MET A 211 -16.20 -2.27 -20.21
C MET A 211 -15.97 -3.77 -20.19
N ILE A 212 -15.62 -4.36 -21.33
CA ILE A 212 -15.24 -5.78 -21.42
C ILE A 212 -13.75 -5.86 -21.70
N CYS A 213 -13.01 -6.57 -20.86
CA CYS A 213 -11.55 -6.62 -20.91
C CYS A 213 -11.03 -8.06 -20.90
N THR A 214 -9.95 -8.29 -21.63
CA THR A 214 -9.10 -9.47 -21.43
C THR A 214 -8.00 -9.21 -20.39
N ASP A 215 -7.39 -10.27 -19.87
CA ASP A 215 -6.39 -10.20 -18.80
C ASP A 215 -5.14 -9.41 -19.16
N ALA A 216 -4.53 -9.70 -20.32
CA ALA A 216 -3.29 -9.02 -20.72
C ALA A 216 -3.54 -7.56 -21.07
N ALA A 217 -4.73 -7.27 -21.59
CA ALA A 217 -5.09 -5.94 -22.02
C ALA A 217 -5.50 -5.03 -20.85
N GLY A 218 -6.06 -5.61 -19.78
CA GLY A 218 -6.41 -4.93 -18.54
C GLY A 218 -5.22 -4.62 -17.64
N GLU A 219 -4.04 -5.20 -17.93
CA GLU A 219 -2.84 -4.97 -17.13
C GLU A 219 -2.37 -3.51 -17.21
N GLY A 220 -1.95 -2.96 -16.07
CA GLY A 220 -1.55 -1.55 -15.93
C GLY A 220 -2.68 -0.52 -15.95
N ILE A 221 -3.93 -0.92 -16.23
CA ILE A 221 -5.06 0.01 -16.30
C ILE A 221 -5.65 0.28 -14.91
N ASP A 222 -5.93 1.55 -14.64
CA ASP A 222 -6.61 2.00 -13.43
C ASP A 222 -8.11 2.24 -13.66
N MET A 223 -8.95 1.40 -13.04
CA MET A 223 -10.41 1.42 -13.15
C MET A 223 -11.10 1.77 -11.82
N GLN A 224 -10.40 2.45 -10.90
CA GLN A 224 -10.91 2.88 -9.59
C GLN A 224 -12.20 3.72 -9.61
N PHE A 225 -12.61 4.26 -10.76
CA PHE A 225 -13.89 4.97 -10.88
C PHE A 225 -15.10 4.03 -11.07
N SER A 226 -14.86 2.76 -11.40
CA SER A 226 -15.84 1.67 -11.29
C SER A 226 -15.79 1.09 -9.88
N ASN A 227 -16.91 0.57 -9.39
CA ASN A 227 -16.98 -0.19 -8.14
C ASN A 227 -17.63 -1.57 -8.33
N ILE A 228 -17.90 -1.97 -9.58
CA ILE A 228 -18.51 -3.25 -9.93
C ILE A 228 -17.62 -3.98 -10.93
N GLU A 229 -17.24 -5.20 -10.59
CA GLU A 229 -16.49 -6.12 -11.43
C GLU A 229 -17.24 -7.45 -11.54
N ILE A 230 -17.39 -7.95 -12.77
CA ILE A 230 -17.94 -9.26 -13.08
C ILE A 230 -16.84 -10.07 -13.75
N ASN A 231 -16.38 -11.13 -13.10
CA ASN A 231 -15.53 -12.13 -13.73
C ASN A 231 -16.44 -13.11 -14.46
N TYR A 232 -16.58 -12.92 -15.77
CA TYR A 232 -17.42 -13.79 -16.61
C TYR A 232 -16.83 -15.20 -16.66
N ASP A 233 -15.52 -15.31 -16.74
CA ASP A 233 -14.77 -16.53 -16.46
C ASP A 233 -13.64 -16.23 -15.50
N LEU A 234 -13.17 -17.27 -14.81
CA LEU A 234 -12.15 -17.13 -13.79
C LEU A 234 -10.84 -17.71 -14.29
N PRO A 235 -9.73 -16.98 -14.08
CA PRO A 235 -8.44 -17.56 -14.36
C PRO A 235 -8.18 -18.68 -13.36
N TRP A 236 -7.61 -19.77 -13.86
CA TRP A 236 -7.23 -20.90 -13.02
C TRP A 236 -5.96 -20.59 -12.21
N ASN A 237 -5.34 -19.43 -12.43
CA ASN A 237 -4.25 -18.91 -11.63
C ASN A 237 -4.79 -17.85 -10.64
N PRO A 238 -4.77 -18.13 -9.32
CA PRO A 238 -5.32 -17.21 -8.32
C PRO A 238 -4.64 -15.83 -8.28
N THR A 239 -3.36 -15.74 -8.64
CA THR A 239 -2.65 -14.46 -8.77
C THR A 239 -3.26 -13.59 -9.86
N LYS A 240 -3.71 -14.18 -10.97
CA LYS A 240 -4.39 -13.42 -12.04
C LYS A 240 -5.74 -12.89 -11.57
N LEU A 241 -6.50 -13.69 -10.82
CA LEU A 241 -7.77 -13.25 -10.24
C LEU A 241 -7.54 -12.05 -9.31
N GLU A 242 -6.52 -12.11 -8.46
CA GLU A 242 -6.12 -10.98 -7.61
C GLU A 242 -5.76 -9.74 -8.44
N GLN A 243 -4.96 -9.90 -9.50
CA GLN A 243 -4.55 -8.78 -10.35
C GLN A 243 -5.76 -8.10 -11.01
N ARG A 244 -6.78 -8.86 -11.43
CA ARG A 244 -8.06 -8.30 -11.91
C ARG A 244 -8.72 -7.44 -10.84
N MET A 245 -8.90 -8.02 -9.66
CA MET A 245 -9.55 -7.35 -8.52
C MET A 245 -8.82 -6.07 -8.11
N GLY A 246 -7.49 -6.09 -8.17
CA GLY A 246 -6.60 -4.97 -7.91
C GLY A 246 -6.65 -3.86 -8.97
N ARG A 247 -7.39 -3.99 -10.08
CA ARG A 247 -7.63 -2.87 -11.03
C ARG A 247 -8.75 -1.94 -10.58
N VAL A 248 -9.69 -2.46 -9.79
CA VAL A 248 -10.87 -1.73 -9.29
C VAL A 248 -10.71 -1.35 -7.82
N HIS A 249 -10.08 -2.21 -7.01
CA HIS A 249 -9.87 -2.01 -5.57
C HIS A 249 -8.44 -1.57 -5.28
N ARG A 250 -8.24 -0.25 -5.26
CA ARG A 250 -6.96 0.41 -4.96
C ARG A 250 -7.14 1.56 -3.98
N ILE A 251 -6.03 2.08 -3.46
CA ILE A 251 -5.98 3.28 -2.61
C ILE A 251 -6.50 4.48 -3.43
N GLY A 252 -7.64 5.05 -3.01
CA GLY A 252 -8.32 6.15 -3.71
C GLY A 252 -9.78 5.84 -4.08
N GLN A 253 -10.19 4.57 -4.05
CA GLN A 253 -11.58 4.17 -4.21
C GLN A 253 -12.41 4.58 -2.98
N GLU A 254 -13.51 5.30 -3.20
CA GLU A 254 -14.39 5.82 -2.14
C GLU A 254 -15.65 4.96 -1.93
N LYS A 255 -16.00 4.09 -2.90
CA LYS A 255 -17.18 3.22 -2.85
C LYS A 255 -16.83 1.79 -2.46
N LYS A 256 -17.79 1.09 -1.85
CA LYS A 256 -17.71 -0.37 -1.66
C LYS A 256 -17.58 -1.06 -3.02
N VAL A 257 -16.59 -1.94 -3.17
CA VAL A 257 -16.34 -2.68 -4.41
C VAL A 257 -17.06 -4.03 -4.38
N TYR A 258 -17.73 -4.39 -5.47
CA TYR A 258 -18.42 -5.67 -5.62
C TYR A 258 -17.79 -6.50 -6.72
N TYR A 259 -17.51 -7.76 -6.40
CA TYR A 259 -16.99 -8.77 -7.34
C TYR A 259 -18.01 -9.88 -7.52
N TYR A 260 -18.39 -10.15 -8.76
CA TYR A 260 -19.29 -11.26 -9.12
C TYR A 260 -18.52 -12.28 -9.96
N ASN A 261 -18.27 -13.45 -9.38
CA ASN A 261 -17.44 -14.50 -9.98
C ASN A 261 -18.32 -15.62 -10.53
N PHE A 262 -18.41 -15.74 -11.85
CA PHE A 262 -19.29 -16.71 -12.49
C PHE A 262 -18.61 -18.08 -12.60
N VAL A 263 -19.32 -19.12 -12.19
CA VAL A 263 -18.89 -20.52 -12.30
C VAL A 263 -20.03 -21.36 -12.85
N ILE A 264 -19.75 -22.29 -13.76
CA ILE A 264 -20.80 -23.13 -14.36
C ILE A 264 -21.20 -24.21 -13.37
N LYS A 265 -22.50 -24.28 -13.05
CA LYS A 265 -23.01 -25.27 -12.10
C LYS A 265 -22.99 -26.67 -12.72
N GLY A 266 -22.45 -27.63 -11.97
CA GLY A 266 -22.50 -29.04 -12.32
C GLY A 266 -21.34 -29.54 -13.20
N THR A 267 -20.48 -28.63 -13.70
CA THR A 267 -19.23 -29.00 -14.37
C THR A 267 -18.09 -29.21 -13.37
N LEU A 268 -17.06 -29.95 -13.79
CA LEU A 268 -15.87 -30.21 -12.97
C LEU A 268 -15.13 -28.93 -12.62
N ASP A 269 -14.90 -28.08 -13.63
CA ASP A 269 -14.22 -26.79 -13.48
C ASP A 269 -15.00 -25.83 -12.57
N GLY A 270 -16.31 -25.72 -12.73
CA GLY A 270 -17.14 -24.89 -11.88
C GLY A 270 -17.15 -25.34 -10.42
N TYR A 271 -17.14 -26.66 -10.17
CA TYR A 271 -17.03 -27.21 -8.82
C TYR A 271 -15.71 -26.83 -8.14
N ILE A 272 -14.58 -27.00 -8.84
CA ILE A 272 -13.25 -26.69 -8.29
C ILE A 272 -13.11 -25.19 -8.03
N LEU A 273 -13.50 -24.35 -8.99
CA LEU A 273 -13.40 -22.89 -8.87
C LEU A 273 -14.32 -22.34 -7.78
N ALA A 274 -15.55 -22.85 -7.65
CA ALA A 274 -16.46 -22.48 -6.55
C ALA A 274 -15.83 -22.78 -5.18
N LYS A 275 -15.27 -23.98 -5.02
CA LYS A 275 -14.59 -24.39 -3.77
C LYS A 275 -13.34 -23.56 -3.49
N LEU A 276 -12.57 -23.19 -4.51
CA LEU A 276 -11.43 -22.29 -4.36
C LEU A 276 -11.89 -20.92 -3.84
N LEU A 277 -12.90 -20.31 -4.47
CA LEU A 277 -13.43 -19.01 -4.07
C LEU A 277 -13.97 -19.03 -2.63
N ASP A 278 -14.74 -20.06 -2.26
CA ASP A 278 -15.23 -20.24 -0.89
C ASP A 278 -14.08 -20.29 0.13
N LYS A 279 -12.99 -20.99 -0.20
CA LYS A 279 -11.80 -21.06 0.66
C LYS A 279 -11.10 -19.72 0.78
N ILE A 280 -10.92 -18.99 -0.32
CA ILE A 280 -10.32 -17.64 -0.32
C ILE A 280 -11.13 -16.70 0.60
N GLU A 281 -12.46 -16.75 0.50
CA GLU A 281 -13.36 -15.95 1.33
C GLU A 281 -13.31 -16.36 2.81
N ASN A 282 -13.23 -17.66 3.11
CA ASN A 282 -13.08 -18.15 4.49
C ASN A 282 -11.75 -17.73 5.13
N ILE A 283 -10.66 -17.76 4.35
CA ILE A 283 -9.35 -17.26 4.81
C ILE A 283 -9.46 -15.75 5.09
N ARG A 284 -10.27 -15.01 4.32
CA ARG A 284 -10.57 -13.58 4.55
C ARG A 284 -11.27 -13.26 5.84
N GLY A 285 -12.18 -14.11 6.27
CA GLY A 285 -12.79 -13.96 7.60
C GLY A 285 -11.76 -13.93 8.74
N ALA A 286 -10.57 -14.51 8.55
CA ALA A 286 -9.57 -14.70 9.61
C ALA A 286 -8.38 -13.71 9.58
N LEU A 287 -8.11 -13.04 8.46
CA LEU A 287 -6.84 -12.31 8.21
C LEU A 287 -6.99 -10.81 7.85
N GLU A 288 -8.21 -10.24 7.90
CA GLU A 288 -8.50 -8.87 7.42
C GLU A 288 -7.98 -8.60 5.97
N ASP A 289 -7.96 -7.33 5.53
CA ASP A 289 -7.87 -6.89 4.13
C ASP A 289 -6.58 -7.27 3.34
N ARG A 290 -5.62 -7.98 3.93
CA ARG A 290 -4.26 -8.25 3.35
C ARG A 290 -4.10 -9.55 2.58
N ILE A 291 -5.18 -10.29 2.36
CA ILE A 291 -5.08 -11.60 1.71
C ILE A 291 -4.54 -11.58 0.29
N TYR A 292 -4.65 -10.44 -0.38
CA TYR A 292 -4.40 -10.35 -1.81
C TYR A 292 -2.94 -10.71 -2.05
N ASP A 293 -1.99 -10.08 -1.34
CA ASP A 293 -0.55 -10.41 -1.39
C ASP A 293 -0.19 -11.89 -1.12
N ILE A 294 -1.13 -12.69 -0.62
CA ILE A 294 -0.93 -14.03 -0.07
C ILE A 294 -1.69 -15.11 -0.86
N ILE A 295 -2.72 -14.78 -1.67
CA ILE A 295 -3.55 -15.79 -2.37
C ILE A 295 -2.69 -16.67 -3.28
N GLY A 296 -1.85 -16.06 -4.12
CA GLY A 296 -0.94 -16.78 -5.03
C GLY A 296 0.09 -17.64 -4.30
N THR A 297 0.37 -17.34 -3.02
CA THR A 297 1.23 -18.16 -2.17
C THR A 297 0.47 -19.34 -1.55
N LEU A 298 -0.82 -19.16 -1.22
CA LEU A 298 -1.67 -20.19 -0.62
C LEU A 298 -2.06 -21.28 -1.61
N VAL A 299 -2.42 -20.91 -2.84
CA VAL A 299 -2.78 -21.85 -3.90
C VAL A 299 -2.07 -21.44 -5.19
N SER A 300 -1.21 -22.30 -5.70
CA SER A 300 -0.53 -22.10 -6.97
C SER A 300 -1.32 -22.70 -8.13
N GLU A 301 -1.06 -22.23 -9.34
CA GLU A 301 -1.60 -22.81 -10.57
C GLU A 301 -1.24 -24.31 -10.70
N LYS A 302 -0.05 -24.70 -10.22
CA LYS A 302 0.37 -26.09 -10.20
C LYS A 302 -0.50 -26.94 -9.27
N ASP A 303 -0.81 -26.46 -8.06
CA ASP A 303 -1.66 -27.17 -7.10
C ASP A 303 -3.06 -27.43 -7.70
N LEU A 304 -3.59 -26.44 -8.41
CA LEU A 304 -4.88 -26.56 -9.11
C LEU A 304 -4.81 -27.56 -10.27
N ASN A 305 -3.78 -27.48 -11.11
CA ASN A 305 -3.59 -28.43 -12.21
C ASN A 305 -3.47 -29.87 -11.70
N GLU A 306 -2.72 -30.12 -10.62
CA GLU A 306 -2.61 -31.46 -10.00
C GLU A 306 -3.97 -31.94 -9.46
N LEU A 307 -4.74 -31.07 -8.79
CA LEU A 307 -6.09 -31.41 -8.33
C LEU A 307 -7.05 -31.73 -9.48
N PHE A 308 -7.00 -30.95 -10.56
CA PHE A 308 -7.75 -31.26 -11.79
C PHE A 308 -7.37 -32.64 -12.35
N GLU A 309 -6.08 -33.00 -12.34
CA GLU A 309 -5.64 -34.32 -12.78
C GLU A 309 -6.18 -35.47 -11.93
N GLU A 310 -6.25 -35.29 -10.62
CA GLU A 310 -6.80 -36.29 -9.69
C GLU A 310 -8.30 -36.44 -9.89
N LEU A 311 -9.02 -35.32 -10.02
CA LEU A 311 -10.47 -35.30 -10.18
C LEU A 311 -10.94 -35.84 -11.53
N LEU A 312 -10.16 -35.67 -12.59
CA LEU A 312 -10.41 -36.33 -13.89
C LEU A 312 -10.39 -37.87 -13.81
N ARG A 313 -9.76 -38.43 -12.78
CA ARG A 313 -9.69 -39.89 -12.55
C ARG A 313 -10.72 -40.36 -11.53
N ALA A 314 -11.35 -39.43 -10.82
CA ALA A 314 -12.24 -39.72 -9.72
C ALA A 314 -13.69 -39.61 -10.19
N PRO A 315 -14.55 -40.60 -9.85
CA PRO A 315 -15.98 -40.44 -10.06
C PRO A 315 -16.49 -39.26 -9.21
N LYS A 316 -17.58 -38.62 -9.64
CA LYS A 316 -18.07 -37.34 -9.09
C LYS A 316 -18.28 -37.39 -7.58
N GLU A 317 -18.63 -38.55 -7.04
CA GLU A 317 -18.84 -38.80 -5.61
C GLU A 317 -17.55 -38.67 -4.78
N ARG A 318 -16.37 -38.81 -5.39
CA ARG A 318 -15.08 -38.65 -4.72
C ARG A 318 -14.51 -37.25 -4.81
N TRP A 319 -15.13 -36.34 -5.57
CA TRP A 319 -14.58 -35.00 -5.77
C TRP A 319 -14.43 -34.22 -4.46
N GLU A 320 -15.38 -34.38 -3.53
CA GLU A 320 -15.31 -33.74 -2.23
C GLU A 320 -14.11 -34.22 -1.39
N ALA A 321 -13.84 -35.53 -1.38
CA ALA A 321 -12.71 -36.09 -0.65
C ALA A 321 -11.35 -35.63 -1.23
N GLU A 322 -11.25 -35.53 -2.55
CA GLU A 322 -10.03 -35.10 -3.24
C GLU A 322 -9.78 -33.59 -3.08
N VAL A 323 -10.81 -32.74 -3.21
CA VAL A 323 -10.70 -31.29 -2.93
C VAL A 323 -10.35 -31.01 -1.47
N LYS A 324 -10.71 -31.90 -0.55
CA LYS A 324 -10.33 -31.79 0.86
C LYS A 324 -8.83 -31.93 1.08
N LYS A 325 -8.09 -32.65 0.22
CA LYS A 325 -6.62 -32.70 0.31
C LYS A 325 -5.97 -31.33 0.09
N LEU A 326 -6.61 -30.47 -0.71
CA LEU A 326 -6.18 -29.09 -0.89
C LEU A 326 -6.34 -28.27 0.40
N ASP A 327 -7.29 -28.62 1.30
CA ASP A 327 -7.40 -27.96 2.61
C ASP A 327 -6.13 -28.12 3.43
N ASP A 328 -5.54 -29.31 3.44
CA ASP A 328 -4.32 -29.58 4.22
C ASP A 328 -3.14 -28.75 3.71
N VAL A 329 -3.00 -28.60 2.38
CA VAL A 329 -1.96 -27.77 1.75
C VAL A 329 -2.16 -26.30 2.11
N VAL A 330 -3.39 -25.79 1.94
CA VAL A 330 -3.74 -24.39 2.21
C VAL A 330 -3.59 -24.04 3.68
N GLU A 331 -4.06 -24.89 4.60
CA GLU A 331 -3.99 -24.67 6.04
C GLU A 331 -2.54 -24.70 6.54
N LYS A 332 -1.70 -25.57 5.98
CA LYS A 332 -0.27 -25.62 6.29
C LYS A 332 0.45 -24.35 5.84
N ARG A 333 0.17 -23.87 4.62
CA ARG A 333 0.73 -22.60 4.10
C ARG A 333 0.23 -21.40 4.89
N LYS A 334 -1.06 -21.36 5.25
CA LYS A 334 -1.67 -20.33 6.10
C LYS A 334 -0.98 -20.22 7.46
N LYS A 335 -0.72 -21.33 8.16
CA LYS A 335 0.01 -21.32 9.45
C LYS A 335 1.40 -20.69 9.36
N ILE A 336 2.05 -20.80 8.20
CA ILE A 336 3.37 -20.21 7.97
C ILE A 336 3.25 -18.71 7.75
N LEU A 337 2.28 -18.31 6.94
CA LEU A 337 1.96 -16.91 6.70
C LEU A 337 1.55 -16.21 7.99
N ASP A 338 0.72 -16.83 8.82
CA ASP A 338 0.36 -16.32 10.15
C ASP A 338 1.58 -16.17 11.08
N LYS A 339 2.56 -17.08 10.99
CA LYS A 339 3.82 -16.97 11.76
C LYS A 339 4.67 -15.81 11.27
N ILE A 340 4.80 -15.65 9.95
CA ILE A 340 5.54 -14.55 9.32
C ILE A 340 4.86 -13.22 9.65
N ASP A 341 3.54 -13.14 9.53
CA ASP A 341 2.78 -11.93 9.82
C ASP A 341 2.79 -11.56 11.31
N ARG A 342 2.76 -12.52 12.23
CA ARG A 342 2.94 -12.23 13.66
C ARG A 342 4.33 -11.68 13.98
N LEU A 343 5.35 -12.13 13.27
CA LEU A 343 6.72 -11.62 13.43
C LEU A 343 6.89 -10.23 12.80
N LEU A 344 6.26 -9.99 11.65
CA LEU A 344 6.20 -8.67 11.02
C LEU A 344 5.31 -7.71 11.81
N ALA A 345 4.23 -8.18 12.43
CA ALA A 345 3.34 -7.42 13.31
C ALA A 345 4.03 -7.07 14.62
N GLY A 346 4.88 -7.96 15.16
CA GLY A 346 5.73 -7.65 16.31
C GLY A 346 6.65 -6.43 16.10
N TYR A 347 6.90 -6.03 14.85
CA TYR A 347 7.66 -4.83 14.50
C TYR A 347 6.82 -3.71 13.85
N ARG A 348 5.69 -4.02 13.19
CA ARG A 348 4.70 -3.02 12.77
C ARG A 348 3.89 -2.46 13.95
N LEU A 349 3.96 -3.13 15.10
CA LEU A 349 3.36 -2.75 16.37
C LEU A 349 4.35 -3.04 17.52
N ASP A 350 5.50 -2.35 17.56
CA ASP A 350 6.08 -2.01 18.87
C ASP A 350 5.27 -0.82 19.48
N ARG A 351 3.94 -0.95 19.49
CA ARG A 351 3.02 -0.09 20.27
C ARG A 351 2.86 -0.61 21.71
N THR A 352 3.52 -1.71 22.05
CA THR A 352 3.49 -2.32 23.38
C THR A 352 4.65 -1.92 24.28
N LYS A 353 5.68 -1.22 23.77
CA LYS A 353 6.56 -0.44 24.65
C LYS A 353 5.85 0.87 24.99
N LEU A 354 5.21 0.88 26.15
CA LEU A 354 4.66 2.07 26.82
C LEU A 354 5.66 3.24 26.91
N GLU A 355 6.96 2.98 26.75
CA GLU A 355 8.01 3.99 26.68
C GLU A 355 8.08 4.74 25.33
N ASP A 356 7.80 4.07 24.21
CA ASP A 356 7.80 4.69 22.87
C ASP A 356 6.50 5.48 22.61
N LEU A 357 5.36 5.09 23.17
CA LEU A 357 4.14 5.92 23.14
C LEU A 357 4.32 7.25 23.89
N ARG A 358 5.15 7.27 24.95
CA ARG A 358 5.53 8.50 25.65
C ARG A 358 6.54 9.35 24.88
N LYS A 359 7.29 8.79 23.92
CA LYS A 359 8.13 9.53 22.97
C LYS A 359 7.33 10.03 21.76
N ILE A 360 6.48 9.18 21.18
CA ILE A 360 5.58 9.53 20.07
C ILE A 360 4.57 10.59 20.50
N GLY A 361 4.06 10.56 21.74
CA GLY A 361 3.23 11.65 22.27
C GLY A 361 3.98 12.98 22.52
N ARG A 362 5.32 12.97 22.51
CA ARG A 362 6.15 14.19 22.57
C ARG A 362 6.45 14.77 21.18
N GLU A 363 6.44 13.93 20.14
CA GLU A 363 6.80 14.26 18.76
C GLU A 363 5.61 14.31 17.78
N ALA A 364 4.45 13.75 18.14
CA ALA A 364 3.26 13.75 17.31
C ALA A 364 2.68 15.16 17.18
N VAL A 365 2.23 15.49 15.97
CA VAL A 365 1.55 16.75 15.67
C VAL A 365 0.26 16.84 16.48
N ASP A 366 0.16 17.86 17.32
CA ASP A 366 -0.98 18.05 18.22
C ASP A 366 -2.25 18.40 17.43
N GLU A 367 -3.42 18.04 17.96
CA GLU A 367 -4.72 18.35 17.33
C GLU A 367 -4.91 19.87 17.16
N ASN A 368 -4.33 20.67 18.07
CA ASN A 368 -4.32 22.13 17.94
C ASN A 368 -3.34 22.63 16.87
N GLU A 369 -2.26 21.90 16.56
CA GLU A 369 -1.30 22.27 15.51
C GLU A 369 -1.94 22.14 14.12
N VAL A 370 -2.70 21.06 13.86
CA VAL A 370 -3.43 20.89 12.59
C VAL A 370 -4.49 21.99 12.44
N LYS A 371 -5.25 22.26 13.50
CA LYS A 371 -6.23 23.35 13.52
C LYS A 371 -5.58 24.69 13.20
N ARG A 372 -4.47 24.99 13.87
CA ARG A 372 -3.74 26.25 13.71
C ARG A 372 -3.20 26.40 12.28
N PHE A 373 -2.62 25.35 11.71
CA PHE A 373 -2.18 25.35 10.33
C PHE A 373 -3.32 25.71 9.38
N VAL A 374 -4.48 25.04 9.52
CA VAL A 374 -5.65 25.31 8.67
C VAL A 374 -6.13 26.75 8.84
N GLU A 375 -6.21 27.26 10.07
CA GLU A 375 -6.58 28.66 10.34
C GLU A 375 -5.63 29.65 9.66
N ILE A 376 -4.32 29.48 9.83
CA ILE A 376 -3.31 30.37 9.24
C ILE A 376 -3.37 30.32 7.70
N PHE A 377 -3.32 29.12 7.14
CA PHE A 377 -3.30 28.91 5.69
C PHE A 377 -4.53 29.54 5.03
N VAL A 378 -5.71 29.27 5.59
CA VAL A 378 -6.98 29.70 5.03
C VAL A 378 -7.16 31.21 5.17
N ASN A 379 -6.84 31.78 6.34
CA ASN A 379 -7.01 33.22 6.59
C ASN A 379 -6.04 34.07 5.75
N HIS A 380 -4.78 33.63 5.58
CA HIS A 380 -3.78 34.36 4.79
C HIS A 380 -4.13 34.41 3.29
N ARG A 381 -4.97 33.48 2.81
CA ARG A 381 -5.39 33.37 1.41
C ARG A 381 -6.85 33.74 1.16
N GLY A 382 -7.45 34.53 2.06
CA GLY A 382 -8.79 35.09 1.87
C GLY A 382 -9.96 34.11 2.14
N GLY A 383 -9.68 32.91 2.64
CA GLY A 383 -10.69 32.03 3.24
C GLY A 383 -10.94 32.36 4.72
N ARG A 384 -11.80 31.60 5.40
CA ARG A 384 -12.06 31.75 6.85
C ARG A 384 -12.40 30.43 7.53
N VAL A 385 -12.02 30.28 8.80
CA VAL A 385 -12.49 29.20 9.67
C VAL A 385 -13.55 29.75 10.64
N LYS A 386 -14.71 29.12 10.71
CA LYS A 386 -15.81 29.47 11.63
C LYS A 386 -16.14 28.31 12.55
N ARG A 387 -16.33 28.56 13.84
CA ARG A 387 -16.85 27.58 14.79
C ARG A 387 -18.38 27.58 14.72
N ILE A 388 -18.99 26.41 14.46
CA ILE A 388 -20.46 26.28 14.34
C ILE A 388 -21.09 25.68 15.61
N SER A 389 -20.37 24.81 16.32
CA SER A 389 -20.76 24.29 17.64
C SER A 389 -19.52 24.10 18.53
N GLU A 390 -19.67 23.51 19.74
CA GLU A 390 -18.59 23.39 20.73
C GLU A 390 -17.23 23.03 20.11
N GLU A 391 -17.13 22.07 19.20
CA GLU A 391 -15.83 21.73 18.59
C GLU A 391 -15.95 21.34 17.10
N ILE A 392 -17.02 21.80 16.44
CA ILE A 392 -17.25 21.62 15.00
C ILE A 392 -16.97 22.92 14.25
N TYR A 393 -16.19 22.82 13.18
CA TYR A 393 -15.69 23.95 12.41
C TYR A 393 -16.15 23.88 10.94
N GLU A 394 -16.45 25.04 10.38
CA GLU A 394 -16.63 25.30 8.96
C GLU A 394 -15.39 26.01 8.42
N VAL A 395 -14.68 25.36 7.52
CA VAL A 395 -13.50 25.89 6.83
C VAL A 395 -13.94 26.33 5.44
N ILE A 396 -14.04 27.64 5.25
CA ILE A 396 -14.28 28.27 3.95
C ILE A 396 -12.94 28.34 3.22
N LEU A 397 -12.80 27.57 2.16
CA LEU A 397 -11.52 27.38 1.46
C LEU A 397 -11.16 28.57 0.55
N PRO A 398 -9.87 28.89 0.40
CA PRO A 398 -9.37 29.78 -0.65
C PRO A 398 -9.78 29.28 -2.06
N ARG A 399 -9.93 30.20 -3.04
CA ARG A 399 -10.48 29.87 -4.38
C ARG A 399 -9.70 28.77 -5.12
N ASP A 400 -8.38 28.83 -5.05
CA ASP A 400 -7.44 27.86 -5.64
C ASP A 400 -7.61 26.47 -5.02
N ILE A 401 -7.63 26.38 -3.69
CA ILE A 401 -7.85 25.12 -2.97
C ILE A 401 -9.28 24.59 -3.17
N ALA A 402 -10.26 25.48 -3.23
CA ALA A 402 -11.65 25.13 -3.47
C ALA A 402 -11.86 24.49 -4.85
N TYR A 403 -11.14 25.01 -5.87
CA TYR A 403 -11.13 24.45 -7.22
C TYR A 403 -10.48 23.06 -7.25
N GLU A 404 -9.35 22.87 -6.56
CA GLU A 404 -8.66 21.58 -6.50
C GLU A 404 -9.47 20.50 -5.75
N LEU A 405 -10.21 20.89 -4.71
CA LEU A 405 -11.03 19.98 -3.90
C LEU A 405 -12.48 19.82 -4.36
N ASP A 406 -12.87 20.51 -5.44
CA ASP A 406 -14.23 20.63 -5.96
C ASP A 406 -15.28 20.95 -4.88
N ARG A 407 -14.91 21.84 -3.95
CA ARG A 407 -15.77 22.28 -2.85
C ARG A 407 -15.29 23.61 -2.27
N SER A 408 -16.21 24.50 -1.94
CA SER A 408 -15.88 25.80 -1.32
C SER A 408 -15.79 25.76 0.21
N VAL A 409 -16.34 24.72 0.83
CA VAL A 409 -16.47 24.62 2.29
C VAL A 409 -16.20 23.18 2.76
N VAL A 410 -15.47 23.04 3.86
CA VAL A 410 -15.24 21.77 4.56
C VAL A 410 -15.76 21.89 5.99
N ARG A 411 -16.57 20.92 6.43
CA ARG A 411 -17.05 20.85 7.83
C ARG A 411 -16.42 19.66 8.53
N GLY A 412 -15.97 19.84 9.77
CA GLY A 412 -15.34 18.76 10.53
C GLY A 412 -14.92 19.16 11.95
N ALA A 413 -14.40 18.18 12.68
CA ALA A 413 -13.84 18.35 14.02
C ALA A 413 -12.32 18.18 13.98
N PHE A 414 -11.58 19.01 14.72
CA PHE A 414 -10.14 18.82 14.96
C PHE A 414 -9.86 17.93 16.17
N SER A 415 -10.88 17.60 16.98
CA SER A 415 -10.80 16.63 18.09
C SER A 415 -11.12 15.22 17.62
N ARG A 416 -10.24 14.25 17.93
CA ARG A 416 -10.48 12.84 17.58
C ARG A 416 -11.67 12.25 18.31
N ASP A 417 -11.79 12.52 19.61
CA ASP A 417 -12.84 11.97 20.47
C ASP A 417 -14.23 12.45 20.05
N LEU A 418 -14.33 13.69 19.56
CA LEU A 418 -15.57 14.23 19.04
C LEU A 418 -15.90 13.74 17.63
N ALA A 419 -14.91 13.59 16.76
CA ALA A 419 -15.11 13.04 15.43
C ALA A 419 -15.58 11.57 15.47
N LEU A 420 -15.19 10.80 16.49
CA LEU A 420 -15.69 9.43 16.71
C LEU A 420 -17.14 9.37 17.21
N LYS A 421 -17.58 10.43 17.91
CA LYS A 421 -18.95 10.53 18.47
C LYS A 421 -19.93 11.21 17.51
N THR A 422 -19.46 11.77 16.41
CA THR A 422 -20.27 12.53 15.44
C THR A 422 -20.11 11.96 14.03
N THR A 423 -20.99 12.35 13.10
CA THR A 423 -20.86 12.01 11.67
C THR A 423 -19.92 12.97 10.92
N TYR A 424 -19.28 13.90 11.62
CA TYR A 424 -18.42 14.91 11.01
C TYR A 424 -16.99 14.37 10.78
N PRO A 425 -16.37 14.65 9.62
CA PRO A 425 -15.00 14.22 9.34
C PRO A 425 -14.00 14.73 10.37
N TYR A 426 -13.02 13.87 10.71
CA TYR A 426 -11.85 14.25 11.49
C TYR A 426 -10.88 15.05 10.60
N LEU A 427 -10.62 16.32 10.95
CA LEU A 427 -9.72 17.24 10.25
C LEU A 427 -8.29 17.10 10.77
N ALA A 428 -7.68 15.95 10.53
CA ALA A 428 -6.31 15.64 10.94
C ALA A 428 -5.37 15.44 9.75
N LEU A 429 -4.09 15.18 10.03
CA LEU A 429 -3.15 14.69 9.04
C LEU A 429 -3.71 13.42 8.36
N GLY A 430 -3.70 13.40 7.02
CA GLY A 430 -4.35 12.37 6.21
C GLY A 430 -5.77 12.73 5.72
N ASN A 431 -6.42 13.76 6.28
CA ASN A 431 -7.64 14.31 5.70
C ASN A 431 -7.35 14.97 4.35
N LYS A 432 -8.14 14.68 3.31
CA LYS A 432 -7.90 15.17 1.94
C LYS A 432 -7.76 16.70 1.86
N ALA A 433 -8.61 17.45 2.54
CA ALA A 433 -8.55 18.91 2.51
C ALA A 433 -7.29 19.44 3.22
N VAL A 434 -6.96 18.87 4.37
CA VAL A 434 -5.75 19.21 5.13
C VAL A 434 -4.50 18.88 4.33
N MET A 435 -4.44 17.68 3.74
CA MET A 435 -3.31 17.24 2.93
C MET A 435 -3.15 18.05 1.63
N THR A 436 -4.24 18.50 1.00
CA THR A 436 -4.15 19.40 -0.16
C THR A 436 -3.62 20.77 0.22
N MET A 437 -4.07 21.35 1.35
CA MET A 437 -3.50 22.61 1.87
C MET A 437 -2.01 22.45 2.21
N ILE A 438 -1.62 21.32 2.82
CA ILE A 438 -0.21 21.01 3.11
C ILE A 438 0.58 20.88 1.80
N LYS A 439 0.11 20.10 0.82
CA LYS A 439 0.80 19.93 -0.47
C LYS A 439 0.95 21.24 -1.23
N ASP A 440 -0.07 22.11 -1.20
CA ASP A 440 0.03 23.42 -1.82
C ASP A 440 1.00 24.35 -1.08
N ALA A 441 0.99 24.32 0.26
CA ALA A 441 1.97 25.03 1.08
C ALA A 441 3.40 24.54 0.83
N MET A 442 3.57 23.27 0.45
CA MET A 442 4.84 22.63 0.09
C MET A 442 5.31 22.88 -1.35
N LYS A 443 4.55 23.62 -2.18
CA LYS A 443 5.04 24.02 -3.51
C LYS A 443 6.27 24.92 -3.33
N GLU A 444 7.32 24.66 -4.10
CA GLU A 444 8.63 25.33 -4.02
C GLU A 444 8.48 26.86 -3.96
N ARG A 445 8.69 27.41 -2.77
CA ARG A 445 8.71 28.85 -2.53
C ARG A 445 9.85 29.15 -1.59
N VAL A 446 10.64 30.15 -1.96
CA VAL A 446 11.52 30.82 -1.00
C VAL A 446 10.64 31.83 -0.26
N ALA A 447 10.53 31.67 1.05
CA ALA A 447 9.85 32.63 1.90
C ALA A 447 10.89 33.38 2.73
N ILE A 448 10.65 34.67 2.92
CA ILE A 448 11.56 35.55 3.64
C ILE A 448 10.98 35.74 5.03
N PHE A 449 11.85 35.58 6.01
CA PHE A 449 11.50 35.70 7.41
C PHE A 449 12.51 36.58 8.12
N ARG A 450 12.16 36.99 9.32
CA ARG A 450 12.98 37.71 10.27
C ARG A 450 13.07 36.89 11.55
N HIS A 451 14.27 36.82 12.13
CA HIS A 451 14.47 36.16 13.42
C HIS A 451 15.46 36.94 14.28
N PRO A 452 15.27 37.03 15.61
CA PRO A 452 16.19 37.77 16.48
C PRO A 452 17.62 37.22 16.51
N TYR A 453 17.80 35.92 16.22
CA TYR A 453 19.06 35.20 16.46
C TYR A 453 19.54 34.34 15.28
N LEU A 454 18.69 34.10 14.29
CA LEU A 454 19.01 33.28 13.12
C LEU A 454 19.20 34.19 11.92
N LYS A 455 20.06 33.77 10.99
CA LYS A 455 20.29 34.47 9.73
C LYS A 455 20.60 33.45 8.64
N GLY A 456 20.38 33.85 7.40
CA GLY A 456 20.74 33.05 6.24
C GLY A 456 19.69 32.03 5.83
N PHE A 457 20.09 31.03 5.05
CA PHE A 457 19.15 30.03 4.53
C PHE A 457 18.88 28.89 5.51
N ILE A 458 17.64 28.42 5.52
CA ILE A 458 17.20 27.17 6.15
C ILE A 458 16.43 26.36 5.10
N PHE A 459 16.92 25.17 4.81
CA PHE A 459 16.34 24.24 3.85
C PHE A 459 15.54 23.19 4.60
N PHE A 460 14.26 23.06 4.27
CA PHE A 460 13.41 22.01 4.82
C PHE A 460 13.31 20.88 3.82
N LEU A 461 13.68 19.67 4.24
CA LEU A 461 13.65 18.48 3.42
C LEU A 461 12.88 17.37 4.13
N ARG A 462 12.30 16.47 3.34
CA ARG A 462 11.85 15.17 3.84
C ARG A 462 12.83 14.11 3.33
N ILE A 463 13.38 13.33 4.25
CA ILE A 463 14.28 12.21 3.96
C ILE A 463 13.52 10.92 4.25
N SER A 464 13.55 9.99 3.29
CA SER A 464 12.88 8.70 3.32
C SER A 464 13.85 7.57 2.98
N VAL A 465 13.63 6.40 3.56
CA VAL A 465 14.35 5.16 3.25
C VAL A 465 13.37 4.22 2.57
N ILE A 466 13.66 3.88 1.32
CA ILE A 466 12.82 3.06 0.45
C ILE A 466 13.44 1.67 0.32
N ASP A 467 12.62 0.64 0.40
CA ASP A 467 13.06 -0.75 0.22
C ASP A 467 13.15 -1.17 -1.26
N GLY A 468 13.63 -2.39 -1.52
CA GLY A 468 13.81 -2.89 -2.90
C GLY A 468 12.51 -3.10 -3.67
N LYS A 469 11.35 -3.02 -3.00
CA LYS A 469 10.00 -3.08 -3.60
C LYS A 469 9.37 -1.69 -3.76
N GLY A 470 10.10 -0.61 -3.46
CA GLY A 470 9.60 0.76 -3.58
C GLY A 470 8.74 1.23 -2.39
N GLN A 471 8.73 0.51 -1.27
CA GLN A 471 7.96 0.89 -0.08
C GLN A 471 8.80 1.73 0.90
N GLU A 472 8.21 2.80 1.43
CA GLU A 472 8.82 3.62 2.49
C GLU A 472 8.87 2.84 3.82
N ARG A 473 10.08 2.66 4.36
CA ARG A 473 10.34 1.99 5.65
C ARG A 473 10.63 2.95 6.78
N PHE A 474 11.11 4.14 6.45
CA PHE A 474 11.39 5.22 7.37
C PHE A 474 11.25 6.55 6.63
N GLY A 475 10.77 7.59 7.32
CA GLY A 475 10.64 8.93 6.77
C GLY A 475 10.62 9.98 7.88
N ARG A 476 11.29 11.11 7.66
CA ARG A 476 11.29 12.25 8.59
C ARG A 476 11.53 13.58 7.87
N PHE A 477 11.09 14.66 8.51
CA PHE A 477 11.42 16.03 8.08
C PHE A 477 12.68 16.51 8.79
N VAL A 478 13.48 17.31 8.10
CA VAL A 478 14.75 17.86 8.60
C VAL A 478 14.89 19.31 8.12
N GLY A 479 15.25 20.22 9.03
CA GLY A 479 15.76 21.54 8.65
C GLY A 479 17.29 21.51 8.59
N ILE A 480 17.88 22.13 7.58
CA ILE A 480 19.34 22.27 7.44
C ILE A 480 19.65 23.75 7.20
N THR A 481 20.46 24.34 8.07
CA THR A 481 20.89 25.75 7.95
C THR A 481 22.02 25.90 6.92
N GLU A 482 22.30 27.12 6.48
CA GLU A 482 23.35 27.41 5.48
C GLU A 482 24.76 26.96 5.87
N ASP A 483 25.04 26.85 7.17
CA ASP A 483 26.30 26.34 7.73
C ASP A 483 26.33 24.80 7.84
N GLY A 484 25.25 24.12 7.44
CA GLY A 484 25.11 22.67 7.44
C GLY A 484 24.65 22.08 8.77
N SER A 485 24.23 22.90 9.73
CA SER A 485 23.69 22.45 11.01
C SER A 485 22.26 21.90 10.84
N VAL A 486 21.95 20.82 11.55
CA VAL A 486 20.63 20.19 11.50
C VAL A 486 19.74 20.78 12.59
N VAL A 487 18.56 21.27 12.19
CA VAL A 487 17.56 21.86 13.09
C VAL A 487 16.23 21.14 12.99
N ASP A 488 15.45 21.20 14.07
CA ASP A 488 14.08 20.70 14.06
C ASP A 488 13.23 21.52 13.07
N PRO A 489 12.47 20.88 12.15
CA PRO A 489 11.59 21.59 11.22
C PRO A 489 10.60 22.56 11.88
N LYS A 490 10.26 22.35 13.16
CA LYS A 490 9.41 23.24 13.96
C LYS A 490 9.98 24.65 14.15
N ILE A 491 11.26 24.87 13.87
CA ILE A 491 11.88 26.21 13.83
C ILE A 491 11.10 27.20 12.95
N VAL A 492 10.40 26.70 11.92
CA VAL A 492 9.56 27.54 11.05
C VAL A 492 8.49 28.33 11.82
N TRP A 493 8.08 27.84 12.99
CA TRP A 493 7.08 28.49 13.83
C TRP A 493 7.61 29.72 14.57
N ASP A 494 8.93 29.81 14.76
CA ASP A 494 9.60 30.92 15.46
C ASP A 494 9.98 32.06 14.49
N LEU A 495 9.82 31.85 13.19
CA LEU A 495 10.17 32.79 12.13
C LEU A 495 9.04 33.81 11.87
N GLU A 496 9.37 35.11 11.87
CA GLU A 496 8.41 36.17 11.54
C GLU A 496 8.46 36.51 10.05
N PRO A 497 7.37 36.47 9.26
CA PRO A 497 7.39 36.81 7.83
C PRO A 497 7.94 38.21 7.56
N ASP A 498 8.68 38.35 6.47
CA ASP A 498 9.31 39.60 6.01
C ASP A 498 9.18 39.75 4.49
N GLU A 499 9.34 40.98 3.98
CA GLU A 499 9.27 41.35 2.56
C GLU A 499 10.61 41.86 2.02
N ALA A 500 11.73 41.59 2.69
CA ALA A 500 13.07 41.96 2.24
C ALA A 500 13.41 41.40 0.84
N GLU A 501 14.51 41.85 0.23
CA GLU A 501 14.97 41.29 -1.04
C GLU A 501 15.80 40.02 -0.84
N LEU A 502 15.67 39.06 -1.76
CA LEU A 502 16.49 37.85 -1.78
C LEU A 502 17.95 38.17 -2.15
N PRO A 503 18.93 37.43 -1.61
CA PRO A 503 20.33 37.61 -1.95
C PRO A 503 20.61 37.18 -3.41
N LYS A 504 21.74 37.65 -3.96
CA LYS A 504 22.13 37.40 -5.35
C LYS A 504 22.32 35.89 -5.64
N PRO A 505 21.97 35.40 -6.85
CA PRO A 505 22.03 33.97 -7.20
C PRO A 505 23.37 33.26 -6.95
N ALA A 506 24.49 33.95 -7.15
CA ALA A 506 25.82 33.37 -6.94
C ALA A 506 26.08 32.94 -5.48
N ALA A 507 25.46 33.63 -4.51
CA ALA A 507 25.55 33.26 -3.09
C ALA A 507 24.70 32.03 -2.75
N ILE A 508 23.72 31.69 -3.58
CA ILE A 508 22.81 30.55 -3.39
C ILE A 508 23.47 29.26 -3.86
N THR A 509 24.21 29.29 -4.98
CA THR A 509 24.86 28.11 -5.55
C THR A 509 25.84 27.43 -4.59
N GLU A 510 26.70 28.21 -3.91
CA GLU A 510 27.67 27.66 -2.95
C GLU A 510 26.98 26.99 -1.74
N VAL A 511 25.84 27.54 -1.31
CA VAL A 511 25.06 27.00 -0.20
C VAL A 511 24.37 25.69 -0.60
N VAL A 512 23.87 25.58 -1.84
CA VAL A 512 23.24 24.37 -2.36
C VAL A 512 24.23 23.21 -2.46
N GLU A 513 25.48 23.44 -2.90
CA GLU A 513 26.49 22.37 -2.94
C GLU A 513 26.83 21.80 -1.56
N LYS A 514 26.94 22.68 -0.54
CA LYS A 514 27.15 22.27 0.85
C LYS A 514 25.95 21.48 1.40
N LEU A 515 24.74 21.92 1.04
CA LEU A 515 23.50 21.24 1.41
C LEU A 515 23.42 19.83 0.82
N GLU A 516 23.67 19.66 -0.48
CA GLU A 516 23.59 18.34 -1.14
C GLU A 516 24.49 17.30 -0.48
N LYS A 517 25.72 17.72 -0.14
CA LYS A 517 26.66 16.87 0.61
C LYS A 517 26.09 16.50 1.97
N LYS A 518 25.55 17.47 2.71
CA LYS A 518 25.01 17.22 4.05
C LYS A 518 23.77 16.33 4.05
N VAL A 519 22.85 16.56 3.11
CA VAL A 519 21.65 15.73 2.92
C VAL A 519 22.04 14.30 2.60
N SER A 520 23.03 14.10 1.74
CA SER A 520 23.55 12.77 1.39
C SER A 520 24.13 12.04 2.59
N GLU A 521 24.94 12.71 3.42
CA GLU A 521 25.48 12.15 4.67
C GLU A 521 24.36 11.71 5.64
N ILE A 522 23.37 12.57 5.83
CA ILE A 522 22.23 12.29 6.72
C ILE A 522 21.40 11.11 6.21
N ALA A 523 21.10 11.10 4.91
CA ALA A 523 20.29 10.06 4.30
C ALA A 523 20.99 8.69 4.33
N LEU A 524 22.31 8.64 4.12
CA LEU A 524 23.10 7.42 4.27
C LEU A 524 23.08 6.89 5.71
N SER A 525 23.21 7.78 6.70
CA SER A 525 23.10 7.39 8.12
C SER A 525 21.72 6.80 8.45
N ASP A 526 20.65 7.38 7.93
CA ASP A 526 19.29 6.88 8.12
C ASP A 526 19.09 5.50 7.46
N VAL A 527 19.69 5.27 6.29
CA VAL A 527 19.73 3.94 5.63
C VAL A 527 20.45 2.92 6.50
N GLU A 528 21.65 3.23 7.00
CA GLU A 528 22.42 2.32 7.85
C GLU A 528 21.68 1.96 9.14
N ASN A 529 21.09 2.96 9.81
CA ASN A 529 20.33 2.74 11.04
C ASN A 529 19.07 1.89 10.79
N THR A 530 18.38 2.13 9.68
CA THR A 530 17.21 1.34 9.28
C THR A 530 17.61 -0.10 8.97
N SER A 531 18.72 -0.27 8.24
CA SER A 531 19.28 -1.59 7.90
C SER A 531 19.61 -2.38 9.16
N ARG A 532 20.32 -1.76 10.12
CA ARG A 532 20.68 -2.38 11.40
C ARG A 532 19.45 -2.83 12.21
N LYS A 533 18.41 -2.00 12.25
CA LYS A 533 17.15 -2.32 12.98
C LYS A 533 16.40 -3.50 12.35
N LEU A 534 16.48 -3.65 11.03
CA LEU A 534 15.72 -4.64 10.29
C LEU A 534 16.52 -5.93 10.00
N GLU A 535 17.82 -5.97 10.29
CA GLU A 535 18.69 -7.12 10.03
C GLU A 535 18.25 -8.38 10.79
N GLU A 536 17.91 -8.26 12.08
CA GLU A 536 17.39 -9.40 12.85
C GLU A 536 16.10 -9.97 12.24
N ILE A 537 15.26 -9.12 11.66
CA ILE A 537 13.98 -9.51 11.05
C ILE A 537 14.24 -10.22 9.74
N LYS A 538 15.16 -9.69 8.93
CA LYS A 538 15.62 -10.31 7.69
C LYS A 538 16.12 -11.73 7.96
N GLU A 539 17.01 -11.89 8.94
CA GLU A 539 17.60 -13.20 9.25
C GLU A 539 16.59 -14.17 9.88
N LYS A 540 15.68 -13.69 10.75
CA LYS A 540 14.56 -14.50 11.25
C LYS A 540 13.62 -14.96 10.12
N SER A 541 13.32 -14.08 9.17
CA SER A 541 12.47 -14.40 8.02
C SER A 541 13.11 -15.48 7.15
N LYS A 542 14.41 -15.35 6.85
CA LYS A 542 15.18 -16.38 6.14
C LYS A 542 15.19 -17.70 6.88
N SER A 543 15.44 -17.68 8.18
CA SER A 543 15.48 -18.89 9.02
C SER A 543 14.16 -19.68 8.98
N ILE A 544 13.02 -18.98 9.02
CA ILE A 544 11.69 -19.60 8.97
C ILE A 544 11.41 -20.22 7.61
N ILE A 545 11.66 -19.48 6.53
CA ILE A 545 11.50 -19.99 5.17
C ILE A 545 12.42 -21.20 4.98
N PHE A 546 13.68 -21.09 5.36
CA PHE A 546 14.65 -22.16 5.26
C PHE A 546 14.21 -23.41 6.03
N SER A 547 13.77 -23.27 7.28
CA SER A 547 13.29 -24.38 8.10
C SER A 547 12.10 -25.08 7.45
N PHE A 548 11.16 -24.33 6.88
CA PHE A 548 9.97 -24.90 6.25
C PHE A 548 10.32 -25.73 5.01
N TYR A 549 11.05 -25.15 4.06
CA TYR A 549 11.43 -25.87 2.84
C TYR A 549 12.34 -27.06 3.16
N SER A 550 13.23 -26.92 4.16
CA SER A 550 14.09 -28.03 4.60
C SER A 550 13.27 -29.19 5.16
N GLU A 551 12.20 -28.93 5.93
CA GLU A 551 11.32 -29.97 6.46
C GLU A 551 10.55 -30.70 5.34
N GLU A 552 10.06 -29.97 4.34
CA GLU A 552 9.36 -30.57 3.19
C GLU A 552 10.31 -31.38 2.29
N ILE A 553 11.51 -30.86 2.05
CA ILE A 553 12.56 -31.57 1.32
C ILE A 553 12.92 -32.86 2.07
N ALA A 554 13.06 -32.82 3.40
CA ALA A 554 13.40 -33.98 4.20
C ALA A 554 12.35 -35.11 4.11
N LYS A 555 11.05 -34.77 4.12
CA LYS A 555 9.97 -35.76 3.93
C LYS A 555 10.00 -36.42 2.56
N LEU A 556 10.24 -35.62 1.52
CA LEU A 556 10.37 -36.14 0.17
C LEU A 556 11.64 -36.97 -0.01
N ASP A 557 12.75 -36.60 0.62
CA ASP A 557 13.99 -37.38 0.64
C ASP A 557 13.78 -38.74 1.33
N GLU A 558 13.02 -38.79 2.43
CA GLU A 558 12.66 -40.05 3.09
C GLU A 558 11.80 -40.93 2.17
N THR A 559 10.81 -40.34 1.50
CA THR A 559 9.96 -41.02 0.53
C THR A 559 10.76 -41.55 -0.67
N ALA A 560 11.70 -40.75 -1.17
CA ALA A 560 12.61 -41.14 -2.25
C ALA A 560 13.47 -42.35 -1.84
N LYS A 561 14.06 -42.33 -0.63
CA LYS A 561 14.81 -43.46 -0.07
C LYS A 561 13.95 -44.72 0.06
N GLU A 562 12.68 -44.59 0.42
CA GLU A 562 11.76 -45.73 0.47
C GLU A 562 11.52 -46.32 -0.93
N TYR A 563 11.28 -45.48 -1.94
CA TYR A 563 11.11 -45.94 -3.32
C TYR A 563 12.38 -46.59 -3.87
N GLU A 564 13.56 -46.06 -3.52
CA GLU A 564 14.85 -46.63 -3.89
C GLU A 564 15.01 -48.06 -3.32
N ARG A 565 14.64 -48.29 -2.05
CA ARG A 565 14.65 -49.64 -1.44
C ARG A 565 13.68 -50.60 -2.12
N LYS A 566 12.51 -50.11 -2.53
CA LYS A 566 11.45 -50.91 -3.18
C LYS A 566 11.65 -51.09 -4.69
N MET A 567 12.73 -50.55 -5.28
CA MET A 567 13.00 -50.68 -6.72
C MET A 567 13.09 -52.13 -7.20
N ALA A 568 13.52 -53.06 -6.34
CA ALA A 568 13.58 -54.49 -6.66
C ALA A 568 12.21 -55.18 -6.70
N GLU A 569 11.18 -54.60 -6.07
CA GLU A 569 9.85 -55.21 -5.95
C GLU A 569 9.00 -54.98 -7.21
N ALA A 570 9.09 -53.79 -7.82
CA ALA A 570 8.32 -53.47 -9.02
C ALA A 570 8.93 -52.34 -9.89
N PRO A 571 8.82 -52.41 -11.23
CA PRO A 571 9.42 -51.42 -12.14
C PRO A 571 8.86 -49.98 -12.01
N HIS A 572 7.66 -49.81 -11.44
CA HIS A 572 7.02 -48.49 -11.35
C HIS A 572 7.65 -47.57 -10.28
N TYR A 573 8.36 -48.13 -9.28
CA TYR A 573 9.07 -47.35 -8.26
C TYR A 573 10.21 -46.50 -8.83
N SER A 574 10.84 -46.94 -9.93
CA SER A 574 11.84 -46.14 -10.64
C SER A 574 11.26 -44.81 -11.17
N ARG A 575 10.02 -44.83 -11.67
CA ARG A 575 9.33 -43.62 -12.14
C ARG A 575 8.92 -42.71 -10.98
N LEU A 576 8.44 -43.30 -9.88
CA LEU A 576 8.06 -42.56 -8.67
C LEU A 576 9.28 -41.89 -8.03
N LEU A 577 10.42 -42.57 -7.98
CA LEU A 577 11.70 -42.01 -7.52
C LEU A 577 12.10 -40.81 -8.37
N LYS A 578 12.12 -40.95 -9.70
CA LYS A 578 12.48 -39.86 -10.62
C LYS A 578 11.57 -38.64 -10.47
N SER A 579 10.26 -38.86 -10.33
CA SER A 579 9.28 -37.80 -10.08
C SER A 579 9.52 -37.10 -8.73
N THR A 580 9.78 -37.86 -7.67
CA THR A 580 10.05 -37.33 -6.33
C THR A 580 11.35 -36.53 -6.28
N GLN A 581 12.41 -37.01 -6.94
CA GLN A 581 13.68 -36.28 -7.07
C GLN A 581 13.49 -34.94 -7.79
N SER A 582 12.66 -34.91 -8.83
CA SER A 582 12.33 -33.66 -9.52
C SER A 582 11.56 -32.69 -8.61
N LYS A 583 10.62 -33.19 -7.79
CA LYS A 583 9.93 -32.36 -6.78
C LYS A 583 10.90 -31.76 -5.76
N ILE A 584 11.87 -32.53 -5.28
CA ILE A 584 12.92 -32.06 -4.35
C ILE A 584 13.75 -30.95 -4.99
N ASN A 585 14.19 -31.12 -6.23
CA ASN A 585 14.98 -30.11 -6.93
C ASN A 585 14.18 -28.81 -7.12
N ASN A 586 12.91 -28.91 -7.52
CA ASN A 586 12.05 -27.74 -7.67
C ASN A 586 11.87 -26.97 -6.35
N LEU A 587 11.67 -27.68 -5.22
CA LEU A 587 11.56 -27.03 -3.91
C LEU A 587 12.86 -26.34 -3.48
N ARG A 588 14.02 -26.89 -3.86
CA ARG A 588 15.32 -26.24 -3.61
C ARG A 588 15.49 -24.97 -4.43
N GLU A 589 15.08 -25.00 -5.70
CA GLU A 589 15.10 -23.82 -6.56
C GLU A 589 14.15 -22.74 -6.02
N GLU A 590 12.94 -23.12 -5.60
CA GLU A 590 11.96 -22.21 -5.01
C GLU A 590 12.45 -21.60 -3.68
N LEU A 591 13.05 -22.41 -2.80
CA LEU A 591 13.69 -21.92 -1.57
C LEU A 591 14.75 -20.87 -1.90
N ASN A 592 15.66 -21.17 -2.82
CA ASN A 592 16.74 -20.26 -3.20
C ASN A 592 16.18 -18.96 -3.79
N ALA A 593 15.16 -19.04 -4.64
CA ALA A 593 14.48 -17.88 -5.19
C ALA A 593 13.83 -17.03 -4.09
N LYS A 594 13.16 -17.65 -3.11
CA LYS A 594 12.53 -16.94 -1.98
C LYS A 594 13.53 -16.28 -1.05
N LEU A 595 14.67 -16.92 -0.77
CA LEU A 595 15.74 -16.32 0.02
C LEU A 595 16.33 -15.10 -0.70
N LYS A 596 16.54 -15.20 -2.02
CA LYS A 596 17.00 -14.09 -2.85
C LYS A 596 15.99 -12.93 -2.87
N GLU A 597 14.70 -13.22 -2.97
CA GLU A 597 13.62 -12.23 -2.93
C GLU A 597 13.64 -11.45 -1.59
N ILE A 598 13.88 -12.14 -0.47
CA ILE A 598 14.07 -11.47 0.83
C ILE A 598 15.29 -10.56 0.78
N ASP A 599 16.44 -11.04 0.30
CA ASP A 599 17.65 -10.23 0.22
C ASP A 599 17.44 -8.96 -0.63
N GLU A 600 16.71 -9.06 -1.73
CA GLU A 600 16.36 -7.93 -2.58
C GLU A 600 15.38 -6.97 -1.90
N THR A 601 14.39 -7.49 -1.18
CA THR A 601 13.41 -6.66 -0.45
C THR A 601 14.08 -5.80 0.60
N TYR A 602 15.09 -6.32 1.31
CA TYR A 602 15.81 -5.59 2.37
C TYR A 602 17.00 -4.77 1.85
N LYS A 603 17.06 -4.48 0.55
CA LYS A 603 17.94 -3.44 0.01
C LYS A 603 17.29 -2.09 0.20
N PHE A 604 17.98 -1.20 0.90
CA PHE A 604 17.46 0.12 1.22
C PHE A 604 18.16 1.20 0.40
N THR A 605 17.38 2.16 -0.09
CA THR A 605 17.86 3.30 -0.86
C THR A 605 17.34 4.59 -0.24
N PRO A 606 18.16 5.65 -0.19
CA PRO A 606 17.70 6.94 0.29
C PRO A 606 16.87 7.64 -0.79
N PHE A 607 15.84 8.36 -0.37
CA PHE A 607 15.08 9.29 -1.18
C PHE A 607 14.88 10.57 -0.39
N TYR A 608 15.06 11.73 -1.00
CA TYR A 608 14.81 13.00 -0.34
C TYR A 608 14.12 13.98 -1.27
N GLU A 609 13.21 14.76 -0.69
CA GLU A 609 12.43 15.80 -1.39
C GLU A 609 12.61 17.13 -0.67
N MET A 610 12.81 18.21 -1.43
CA MET A 610 12.84 19.56 -0.89
C MET A 610 11.40 20.02 -0.64
N VAL A 611 11.14 20.51 0.57
CA VAL A 611 9.81 20.91 1.04
C VAL A 611 9.65 22.42 0.98
N GLY A 612 10.72 23.17 1.26
CA GLY A 612 10.71 24.63 1.20
C GLY A 612 12.02 25.25 1.67
N ILE A 613 12.19 26.54 1.40
CA ILE A 613 13.38 27.32 1.78
C ILE A 613 12.94 28.57 2.55
N ALA A 614 13.49 28.76 3.74
CA ALA A 614 13.37 30.00 4.48
C ALA A 614 14.67 30.82 4.33
N TYR A 615 14.55 32.08 3.92
CA TYR A 615 15.63 33.05 4.00
C TYR A 615 15.40 33.95 5.21
N VAL A 616 16.26 33.85 6.21
CA VAL A 616 16.09 34.53 7.50
C VAL A 616 16.98 35.77 7.57
N VAL A 617 16.34 36.93 7.75
CA VAL A 617 16.97 38.23 7.93
C VAL A 617 17.07 38.54 9.44
N PRO A 618 18.21 39.00 9.96
CA PRO A 618 18.32 39.40 11.36
C PRO A 618 17.59 40.73 11.64
N PHE A 619 17.18 40.97 12.90
CA PHE A 619 16.68 42.29 13.33
C PHE A 619 17.82 43.35 13.38
N GLU A 620 17.49 44.65 13.31
CA GLU A 620 18.49 45.74 13.33
C GLU A 620 19.40 45.75 14.58
N ASP A 621 18.89 45.32 15.76
CA ASP A 621 19.64 45.23 17.02
C ASP A 621 20.23 43.82 17.31
N TYR A 622 20.40 43.00 16.27
CA TYR A 622 20.81 41.59 16.37
C TYR A 622 22.00 41.34 17.30
N ASP A 623 23.13 42.00 17.04
CA ASP A 623 24.38 41.76 17.78
C ASP A 623 24.22 42.11 19.27
N ALA A 624 23.50 43.19 19.57
CA ALA A 624 23.28 43.64 20.94
C ALA A 624 22.29 42.75 21.71
N LYS A 625 21.24 42.20 21.07
CA LYS A 625 20.31 41.27 21.69
C LYS A 625 20.94 39.88 21.89
N ARG A 626 21.64 39.38 20.87
CA ARG A 626 22.34 38.10 20.93
C ARG A 626 23.44 38.08 21.99
N ALA A 627 24.16 39.19 22.17
CA ALA A 627 25.16 39.30 23.24
C ALA A 627 24.52 39.18 24.64
N VAL A 628 23.35 39.79 24.87
CA VAL A 628 22.63 39.76 26.16
C VAL A 628 22.10 38.35 26.44
N GLU A 629 21.55 37.70 25.43
CA GLU A 629 21.03 36.33 25.55
C GLU A 629 22.14 35.32 25.83
N LEU A 630 23.24 35.35 25.07
CA LEU A 630 24.40 34.48 25.30
C LEU A 630 25.00 34.69 26.69
N ALA A 631 25.11 35.94 27.13
CA ALA A 631 25.61 36.24 28.47
C ALA A 631 24.68 35.68 29.56
N GLY A 632 23.36 35.80 29.38
CA GLY A 632 22.40 35.23 30.32
C GLY A 632 22.37 33.70 30.32
N MET A 633 22.41 33.06 29.15
CA MET A 633 22.54 31.59 29.04
C MET A 633 23.81 31.09 29.73
N ASN A 634 24.96 31.74 29.51
CA ASN A 634 26.21 31.37 30.17
C ASN A 634 26.11 31.51 31.69
N ALA A 635 25.50 32.59 32.17
CA ALA A 635 25.28 32.80 33.61
C ALA A 635 24.39 31.71 34.22
N VAL A 636 23.33 31.28 33.52
CA VAL A 636 22.46 30.19 33.99
C VAL A 636 23.17 28.84 33.97
N MET A 637 23.93 28.54 32.91
CA MET A 637 24.74 27.33 32.83
C MET A 637 25.77 27.25 33.96
N GLU A 638 26.42 28.37 34.29
CA GLU A 638 27.36 28.46 35.41
C GLU A 638 26.65 28.33 36.76
N TYR A 639 25.49 28.98 36.93
CA TYR A 639 24.65 28.86 38.12
C TYR A 639 24.24 27.41 38.39
N GLU A 640 23.80 26.68 37.36
CA GLU A 640 23.43 25.27 37.50
C GLU A 640 24.64 24.36 37.74
N ARG A 641 25.80 24.63 37.11
CA ARG A 641 27.05 23.90 37.38
C ARG A 641 27.53 24.10 38.82
N ASN A 642 27.35 25.28 39.38
CA ASN A 642 27.67 25.57 40.78
C ASN A 642 26.69 24.90 41.75
N ARG A 643 25.44 24.67 41.33
CA ARG A 643 24.44 23.90 42.10
C ARG A 643 24.72 22.39 42.12
N ALA A 644 25.32 21.86 41.05
CA ALA A 644 25.66 20.45 40.96
C ALA A 644 26.76 20.05 41.96
N THR A 645 26.47 19.06 42.78
CA THR A 645 27.33 18.57 43.87
C THR A 645 28.23 17.42 43.43
N THR A 646 27.86 16.73 42.35
CA THR A 646 28.61 15.61 41.78
C THR A 646 29.01 15.85 40.32
N GLU A 647 30.04 15.15 39.85
CA GLU A 647 30.48 15.23 38.45
C GLU A 647 29.44 14.63 37.48
N ASP A 648 28.67 13.63 37.93
CA ASP A 648 27.57 13.06 37.15
C ASP A 648 26.46 14.09 36.91
N GLU A 649 26.07 14.86 37.94
CA GLU A 649 25.12 15.97 37.81
C GLU A 649 25.64 17.05 36.87
N ARG A 650 26.92 17.44 36.98
CA ARG A 650 27.55 18.42 36.08
C ARG A 650 27.53 17.97 34.63
N SER A 651 27.78 16.69 34.37
CA SER A 651 27.80 16.11 33.02
C SER A 651 26.43 16.11 32.32
N LYS A 652 25.34 16.17 33.09
CA LYS A 652 23.95 16.22 32.59
C LYS A 652 23.51 17.63 32.20
N ILE A 653 24.26 18.68 32.59
CA ILE A 653 23.92 20.07 32.28
C ILE A 653 24.33 20.38 30.83
N LYS A 654 23.35 20.57 29.96
CA LYS A 654 23.55 20.75 28.52
C LYS A 654 22.75 21.93 28.01
N ASN A 655 23.38 22.72 27.15
CA ASN A 655 22.69 23.68 26.30
C ASN A 655 22.02 22.91 25.16
N VAL A 656 20.70 23.03 25.03
CA VAL A 656 19.87 22.42 23.99
C VAL A 656 19.00 23.46 23.24
N SER A 657 19.28 24.75 23.42
CA SER A 657 18.56 25.86 22.76
C SER A 657 18.49 25.71 21.24
N TYR A 658 19.54 25.18 20.61
CA TYR A 658 19.60 24.92 19.17
C TYR A 658 18.73 23.73 18.71
N GLU A 659 18.13 22.98 19.63
CA GLU A 659 17.27 21.83 19.34
C GLU A 659 15.77 22.19 19.37
N PHE A 660 15.41 23.44 19.70
CA PHE A 660 14.03 23.96 19.66
C PHE A 660 13.01 23.13 20.46
N ARG A 661 13.43 22.56 21.60
CA ARG A 661 12.60 21.70 22.46
C ARG A 661 11.52 22.46 23.27
N GLY A 662 11.44 23.78 23.11
CA GLY A 662 10.63 24.68 23.94
C GLY A 662 11.26 25.03 25.29
N TYR A 663 12.56 24.79 25.43
CA TYR A 663 13.43 25.19 26.54
C TYR A 663 14.90 25.21 26.07
N ASP A 664 15.76 25.93 26.80
CA ASP A 664 17.16 26.18 26.39
C ASP A 664 18.17 25.23 27.02
N ILE A 665 17.93 24.77 28.25
CA ILE A 665 18.93 24.04 29.04
C ILE A 665 18.28 22.79 29.67
N GLU A 666 18.96 21.65 29.55
CA GLU A 666 18.70 20.48 30.38
C GLU A 666 19.65 20.49 31.56
N SER A 667 19.10 20.42 32.76
CA SER A 667 19.86 20.20 34.00
C SER A 667 19.56 18.78 34.52
N PHE A 668 20.26 18.36 35.57
CA PHE A 668 20.16 16.98 36.08
C PHE A 668 18.81 16.62 36.70
N ASP A 669 18.00 17.61 37.08
CA ASP A 669 16.69 17.44 37.75
C ASP A 669 15.54 18.25 37.12
N LYS A 670 15.82 19.08 36.09
CA LYS A 670 14.83 19.99 35.48
C LYS A 670 15.23 20.44 34.07
N VAL A 671 14.27 21.03 33.37
CA VAL A 671 14.51 21.77 32.12
C VAL A 671 14.30 23.27 32.36
N ILE A 672 15.09 24.09 31.67
CA ILE A 672 15.16 25.53 31.94
C ILE A 672 15.03 26.31 30.63
N GLU A 673 14.09 27.23 30.61
CA GLU A 673 13.95 28.31 29.62
C GLU A 673 14.58 29.59 30.17
N VAL A 674 15.36 30.31 29.36
CA VAL A 674 16.14 31.47 29.82
C VAL A 674 15.66 32.75 29.12
N LYS A 675 15.18 33.72 29.91
CA LYS A 675 14.84 35.06 29.38
C LYS A 675 15.79 36.10 29.96
N SER A 676 16.59 36.72 29.09
CA SER A 676 17.70 37.59 29.46
C SER A 676 17.45 39.05 29.12
N PHE A 677 17.83 39.96 30.03
CA PHE A 677 17.62 41.40 29.90
C PHE A 677 18.91 42.19 30.20
N LYS A 678 19.09 43.33 29.51
CA LYS A 678 20.15 44.30 29.83
C LYS A 678 19.96 44.91 31.22
N THR A 679 18.71 45.16 31.61
CA THR A 679 18.35 45.69 32.93
C THR A 679 17.17 44.91 33.49
N THR A 680 15.97 45.12 32.93
CA THR A 680 14.75 44.35 33.21
C THR A 680 13.78 44.53 32.04
N GLY A 681 12.72 43.72 31.98
CA GLY A 681 11.74 43.83 30.91
C GLY A 681 10.52 42.93 31.09
N VAL A 682 9.71 42.93 30.03
CA VAL A 682 8.52 42.09 29.92
C VAL A 682 8.93 40.69 29.49
N ILE A 683 8.38 39.67 30.14
CA ILE A 683 8.62 38.27 29.78
C ILE A 683 7.68 37.93 28.62
N GLU A 684 8.25 37.46 27.52
CA GLU A 684 7.52 36.91 26.38
C GLU A 684 7.86 35.44 26.23
N LEU A 685 6.86 34.56 26.28
CA LEU A 685 7.00 33.14 25.96
C LEU A 685 6.32 32.82 24.62
N THR A 686 6.96 32.00 23.80
CA THR A 686 6.35 31.46 22.56
C THR A 686 5.18 30.54 22.89
N SER A 687 4.36 30.20 21.90
CA SER A 687 3.28 29.22 22.12
C SER A 687 3.86 27.85 22.44
N ASN A 688 4.96 27.48 21.79
CA ASN A 688 5.66 26.23 22.04
C ASN A 688 6.20 26.17 23.49
N GLU A 689 6.92 27.20 23.94
CA GLU A 689 7.41 27.30 25.33
C GLU A 689 6.28 27.19 26.35
N TRP A 690 5.17 27.91 26.15
CA TRP A 690 4.03 27.88 27.08
C TRP A 690 3.36 26.51 27.14
N ILE A 691 3.18 25.84 25.99
CA ILE A 691 2.61 24.48 25.92
C ILE A 691 3.53 23.47 26.59
N VAL A 692 4.83 23.54 26.31
CA VAL A 692 5.83 22.63 26.91
C VAL A 692 5.90 22.84 28.43
N ALA A 693 5.87 24.09 28.88
CA ALA A 693 5.81 24.44 30.31
C ALA A 693 4.53 23.89 30.96
N SER A 694 3.37 24.03 30.32
CA SER A 694 2.09 23.50 30.84
C SER A 694 2.11 21.98 30.96
N ARG A 695 2.80 21.29 30.07
CA ARG A 695 2.90 19.82 30.06
C ARG A 695 3.87 19.29 31.11
N LEU A 696 5.02 19.95 31.26
CA LEU A 696 6.09 19.52 32.16
C LEU A 696 5.88 20.00 33.61
N GLY A 697 5.07 21.04 33.82
CA GLY A 697 4.65 21.50 35.14
C GLY A 697 5.83 21.81 36.05
N GLU A 698 5.92 21.11 37.18
CA GLU A 698 6.97 21.32 38.20
C GLU A 698 8.39 21.00 37.71
N TYR A 699 8.55 20.26 36.60
CA TYR A 699 9.86 19.99 35.98
C TYR A 699 10.36 21.10 35.05
N TYR A 700 9.49 22.08 34.71
CA TYR A 700 9.84 23.19 33.84
C TYR A 700 10.11 24.46 34.65
N TRP A 701 11.25 25.08 34.38
CA TRP A 701 11.68 26.30 35.05
C TRP A 701 11.91 27.42 34.06
N LEU A 702 11.45 28.62 34.41
CA LEU A 702 11.80 29.84 33.71
C LEU A 702 12.83 30.60 34.53
N TYR A 703 14.00 30.83 33.96
CA TYR A 703 15.07 31.62 34.58
C TYR A 703 15.10 33.00 33.94
N VAL A 704 14.77 34.01 34.73
CA VAL A 704 14.84 35.41 34.29
C VAL A 704 16.19 35.98 34.72
N VAL A 705 16.99 36.39 33.74
CA VAL A 705 18.34 36.95 33.96
C VAL A 705 18.31 38.46 33.75
N GLU A 706 18.40 39.21 34.84
CA GLU A 706 18.52 40.67 34.82
C GLU A 706 20.00 41.09 34.81
N ASN A 707 20.32 42.24 34.21
CA ASN A 707 21.69 42.76 34.11
C ASN A 707 22.70 41.77 33.49
N ALA A 708 22.29 41.04 32.45
CA ALA A 708 23.01 39.86 31.95
C ALA A 708 24.45 40.13 31.50
N LEU A 709 24.79 41.35 31.05
CA LEU A 709 26.11 41.69 30.52
C LEU A 709 27.13 42.12 31.58
N GLU A 710 26.69 42.51 32.79
CA GLU A 710 27.57 43.09 33.81
C GLU A 710 27.59 42.25 35.08
N ASN A 711 26.44 42.11 35.74
CA ASN A 711 26.29 41.34 36.96
C ASN A 711 24.95 40.57 36.94
N PRO A 712 24.92 39.40 36.29
CA PRO A 712 23.69 38.68 36.02
C PRO A 712 22.98 38.28 37.31
N LYS A 713 21.77 38.80 37.50
CA LYS A 713 20.88 38.40 38.60
C LYS A 713 19.84 37.43 38.08
N ILE A 714 19.93 36.18 38.54
CA ILE A 714 19.06 35.09 38.09
C ILE A 714 17.88 34.95 39.06
N THR A 715 16.66 35.00 38.53
CA THR A 715 15.43 34.73 39.27
C THR A 715 14.80 33.44 38.73
N PRO A 716 14.91 32.31 39.46
CA PRO A 716 14.34 31.04 39.03
C PRO A 716 12.85 30.94 39.39
N ILE A 717 12.02 30.58 38.42
CA ILE A 717 10.57 30.43 38.58
C ILE A 717 10.16 29.02 38.17
N GLN A 718 9.68 28.22 39.13
CA GLN A 718 9.16 26.88 38.87
C GLN A 718 7.71 26.96 38.36
N ASN A 719 7.39 26.17 37.34
CA ASN A 719 6.04 26.06 36.77
C ASN A 719 5.45 27.44 36.41
N PRO A 720 6.04 28.15 35.43
CA PRO A 720 5.63 29.52 35.07
C PRO A 720 4.16 29.61 34.64
N VAL A 721 3.57 28.54 34.11
CA VAL A 721 2.14 28.50 33.73
C VAL A 721 1.24 28.60 34.97
N LYS A 722 1.61 27.95 36.07
CA LYS A 722 0.89 28.05 37.35
C LYS A 722 1.10 29.42 38.00
N VAL A 723 2.30 29.98 37.90
CA VAL A 723 2.64 31.28 38.52
C VAL A 723 2.01 32.45 37.77
N PHE A 724 2.01 32.39 36.43
CA PHE A 724 1.59 33.50 35.58
C PHE A 724 0.26 33.29 34.87
N GLY A 725 -0.41 32.14 35.04
CA GLY A 725 -1.62 31.78 34.28
C GLY A 725 -2.73 32.84 34.30
N ASP A 726 -2.91 33.52 35.44
CA ASP A 726 -3.95 34.54 35.61
C ASP A 726 -3.56 35.93 35.09
N VAL A 727 -2.27 36.18 34.87
CA VAL A 727 -1.71 37.49 34.49
C VAL A 727 -1.05 37.50 33.11
N ALA A 728 -0.91 36.35 32.47
CA ALA A 728 -0.34 36.22 31.14
C ALA A 728 -1.34 36.68 30.08
N GLU A 729 -0.97 37.70 29.33
CA GLU A 729 -1.76 38.21 28.21
C GLU A 729 -1.36 37.45 26.93
N ARG A 730 -2.33 36.79 26.30
CA ARG A 730 -2.12 36.12 25.01
C ARG A 730 -2.24 37.12 23.87
N VAL A 731 -1.12 37.47 23.24
CA VAL A 731 -1.07 38.44 22.15
C VAL A 731 -1.03 37.71 20.79
N PRO A 732 -1.95 37.99 19.86
CA PRO A 732 -1.93 37.40 18.53
C PRO A 732 -0.86 38.07 17.66
N LYS A 733 0.33 37.48 17.60
CA LYS A 733 1.30 37.70 16.50
C LYS A 733 1.23 36.48 15.55
N VAL A 734 2.06 36.44 14.50
CA VAL A 734 2.16 35.29 13.58
C VAL A 734 2.33 33.96 14.36
N GLU A 735 2.90 34.05 15.56
CA GLU A 735 2.68 33.13 16.68
C GLU A 735 1.96 33.81 17.87
N TYR A 736 1.19 33.08 18.69
CA TYR A 736 0.72 33.64 19.96
C TYR A 736 1.89 33.74 20.94
N ARG A 737 2.11 34.94 21.50
CA ARG A 737 3.04 35.12 22.61
C ARG A 737 2.27 35.33 23.91
N TYR A 738 2.79 34.75 24.98
CA TYR A 738 2.29 34.97 26.33
C TYR A 738 3.17 36.03 26.98
N VAL A 739 2.57 37.18 27.25
CA VAL A 739 3.25 38.39 27.72
C VAL A 739 2.91 38.60 29.19
N VAL A 740 3.91 38.61 30.07
CA VAL A 740 3.73 38.83 31.52
C VAL A 740 4.33 40.17 31.92
N LYS A 741 3.45 41.16 32.12
CA LYS A 741 3.82 42.50 32.62
C LYS A 741 3.91 42.47 34.14
N ASN A 742 4.76 43.31 34.72
CA ASN A 742 4.93 43.46 36.19
C ASN A 742 5.20 42.14 36.94
N TRP A 743 5.88 41.17 36.29
CA TRP A 743 6.10 39.82 36.83
C TRP A 743 6.74 39.79 38.24
N LYS A 744 7.50 40.83 38.61
CA LYS A 744 8.11 40.97 39.94
C LYS A 744 7.10 41.07 41.08
N GLU A 745 5.96 41.72 40.86
CA GLU A 745 4.90 41.84 41.88
C GLU A 745 4.24 40.48 42.13
N VAL A 746 4.10 39.67 41.06
CA VAL A 746 3.49 38.34 41.08
C VAL A 746 4.41 37.32 41.76
N VAL A 747 5.72 37.36 41.46
CA VAL A 747 6.71 36.47 42.09
C VAL A 747 7.00 36.89 43.55
N GLY A 748 6.97 38.19 43.84
CA GLY A 748 7.25 38.74 45.18
C GLY A 748 6.17 38.45 46.24
N GLY A 749 4.93 38.14 45.85
CA GLY A 749 3.82 37.87 46.76
C GLY A 749 3.81 36.48 47.41
N GLY A 750 4.72 35.58 47.03
CA GLY A 750 4.71 34.16 47.43
C GLY A 750 5.65 33.77 48.58
N TYR A 751 6.46 34.67 49.11
CA TYR A 751 7.52 34.35 50.09
C TYR A 751 7.24 34.73 51.55
N GLU A 752 5.97 34.92 51.91
CA GLU A 752 5.52 34.98 53.31
C GLU A 752 4.44 33.93 53.58
N ARG A 753 4.84 32.66 53.69
CA ARG A 753 4.12 31.62 54.46
C ARG A 753 5.01 30.39 54.64
N GLY A 754 5.62 30.29 55.82
CA GLY A 754 6.34 29.10 56.27
C GLY A 754 7.43 29.42 57.28
N ASN A 755 7.03 29.64 58.54
CA ASN A 755 7.87 29.37 59.71
C ASN A 755 8.00 27.85 59.90
#